data_AF-A0A5C8IDC7-F1
#
_entry.id   AF-A0A5C8IDC7-F1
#
_cell.length_a   1.000
_cell.length_b   1.000
_cell.length_c   1.000
_cell.angle_alpha   90.00
_cell.angle_beta   90.00
_cell.angle_gamma   90.00
#
_symmetry.space_group_name_H-M   'P 1'
#
loop_
_entity.id
_entity.type
_entity.pdbx_description
1 polymer ?
#
loop_
_entity_poly.entity_id
_entity_poly.type
_entity_poly.pdbx_seq_one_letter_code
_entity_poly.pdbx_strand_id
1 'polypeptide(L)'
;MAARCDCYMPGRRAHPLGRDAVRAAPFARDARHGRAGQLFRSLSARDPRTPRCHSRGTARGRGGVPAHVLGRGRLGDDWGRPQRGRQRHSGARSDGRRGDRATCSGGPDGRHRDRNADSGEASLMARGDRRARTGIAVTSSAVFAVLLVGTTVNASAAAWVDEEWDTADVAALDCSASATMDSVAWGRVLTGAVSGASLDPIASTDGITVTNVAPATTSTGTSQAAPVTSLGSDAWSAALGLSALSSLDLGAGVVLPLDAGTGSYTQYGRATSNGIAIGASGAVTSQAGGLVSLDTPTASTPRLGTLRLSEVLDAVLPGLGTPVSRLSDVDLEIGAVGSVAELDGCEVAWNEASLSTHLDRDYLASALDLGLTSDLASGLGTSTDATLAGLQTTLNSTLNASVSASVVSSVASLLTTAFAGIAGVTVDPDAVTVTVAGTIDLTSVRALITNDISDGVVTINLSTGRITADLAALVGEAYADSDGLNGRAPNTSVLTPAVLNALMARLSTVLGNFVTNTLQPAVATAILNTAITVRVVALLDATVTVIVPVTVPQVLRVDSLFSGTIGGFTGASGYPAPTVSTSVTLVPGQTGALLTALNTLLSTVTTPIINAVQNTVRPAIGGIVVTPILTSLSASTTAALATLTGSTIPAFITALEPVLDQLALLVKVTLNAQPDQTGSVGPPITALSGRYMVSALHVGAVNGPTSLLGLWAASSAVGPQTLR
;
A
#
# COMPACT_ATOMS: atom_id res chain seq x y z
N MET A 1 68.40 -10.39 -18.85
CA MET A 1 67.58 -9.79 -19.92
C MET A 1 66.43 -9.06 -19.21
N ALA A 2 66.47 -7.74 -19.02
CA ALA A 2 66.28 -6.67 -20.01
C ALA A 2 64.82 -6.66 -20.55
N ALA A 3 64.06 -5.56 -20.55
CA ALA A 3 64.46 -4.14 -20.52
C ALA A 3 63.52 -3.21 -19.71
N ARG A 4 63.95 -1.95 -19.55
CA ARG A 4 63.19 -0.79 -19.00
C ARG A 4 62.24 -0.18 -20.05
N CYS A 5 61.29 0.65 -19.59
CA CYS A 5 60.96 1.93 -20.23
C CYS A 5 60.35 2.92 -19.23
N ASP A 6 60.90 4.14 -19.15
CA ASP A 6 60.38 5.31 -18.45
C ASP A 6 59.75 6.31 -19.45
N CYS A 7 58.73 7.07 -19.03
CA CYS A 7 58.30 8.39 -19.57
C CYS A 7 57.23 8.95 -18.60
N TYR A 8 57.50 9.87 -17.68
CA TYR A 8 57.77 11.32 -17.81
C TYR A 8 56.55 12.20 -18.22
N MET A 9 56.23 13.17 -17.34
CA MET A 9 55.12 14.15 -17.42
C MET A 9 55.57 15.49 -18.05
N PRO A 10 54.66 16.26 -18.66
CA PRO A 10 54.16 17.49 -18.00
C PRO A 10 52.65 17.73 -18.27
N GLY A 11 51.88 18.52 -17.52
CA GLY A 11 52.18 19.54 -16.52
C GLY A 11 51.48 20.87 -16.86
N ARG A 12 50.44 21.27 -16.10
CA ARG A 12 49.88 22.64 -16.12
C ARG A 12 49.49 23.10 -14.71
N ARG A 13 49.86 24.34 -14.38
CA ARG A 13 49.56 25.06 -13.12
C ARG A 13 48.38 25.99 -13.33
N ALA A 14 47.56 26.21 -12.29
CA ALA A 14 46.81 27.45 -12.08
C ALA A 14 46.42 27.64 -10.59
N HIS A 15 46.89 28.75 -10.01
CA HIS A 15 46.56 29.29 -8.68
C HIS A 15 47.18 30.72 -8.64
N PRO A 16 46.77 31.62 -7.73
CA PRO A 16 45.44 31.88 -7.17
C PRO A 16 45.09 33.39 -7.29
N LEU A 17 43.96 33.84 -6.70
CA LEU A 17 43.56 35.21 -6.25
C LEU A 17 42.01 35.18 -6.12
N GLY A 18 41.32 35.84 -5.18
CA GLY A 18 41.68 36.65 -4.02
C GLY A 18 40.40 37.02 -3.23
N ARG A 19 40.53 37.13 -1.91
CA ARG A 19 39.49 37.36 -0.87
C ARG A 19 38.67 38.65 -1.00
N ASP A 20 37.45 38.66 -0.45
CA ASP A 20 37.01 39.41 0.77
C ASP A 20 35.48 39.20 1.01
N ALA A 21 34.84 39.02 2.17
CA ALA A 21 35.14 39.03 3.62
C ALA A 21 34.55 40.19 4.47
N VAL A 22 33.27 40.10 4.89
CA VAL A 22 32.66 40.78 6.07
C VAL A 22 31.54 39.83 6.59
N ARG A 23 31.59 39.20 7.79
CA ARG A 23 31.28 39.68 9.18
C ARG A 23 29.84 40.22 9.34
N ALA A 24 29.09 40.03 10.44
CA ALA A 24 29.37 39.49 11.78
C ALA A 24 28.14 38.75 12.38
N ALA A 25 28.27 38.22 13.61
CA ALA A 25 27.29 37.36 14.28
C ALA A 25 26.55 38.06 15.47
N PRO A 26 26.42 37.51 16.71
CA PRO A 26 25.18 36.86 17.19
C PRO A 26 24.64 37.33 18.57
N PHE A 27 23.41 36.92 18.93
CA PHE A 27 22.91 36.77 20.32
C PHE A 27 21.86 35.63 20.31
N ALA A 28 21.77 34.63 21.20
CA ALA A 28 22.23 34.33 22.56
C ALA A 28 21.19 34.56 23.71
N ARG A 29 20.69 33.42 24.22
CA ARG A 29 20.28 33.09 25.61
C ARG A 29 18.95 33.60 26.24
N ASP A 30 18.35 32.65 26.96
CA ASP A 30 17.64 32.75 28.26
C ASP A 30 16.33 33.57 28.35
N ALA A 31 15.37 33.27 29.25
CA ALA A 31 15.05 32.05 30.01
C ALA A 31 13.67 32.19 30.73
N ARG A 32 13.04 31.05 31.04
CA ARG A 32 12.19 30.75 32.23
C ARG A 32 10.87 31.51 32.52
N HIS A 33 9.86 30.67 32.78
CA HIS A 33 8.82 30.74 33.83
C HIS A 33 7.66 31.76 33.72
N GLY A 34 6.45 31.27 34.04
CA GLY A 34 5.26 32.08 34.30
C GLY A 34 3.95 31.29 34.17
N ARG A 35 3.48 30.64 35.25
CA ARG A 35 2.15 29.99 35.30
C ARG A 35 1.05 31.00 35.62
N ALA A 36 -0.19 30.61 35.31
CA ALA A 36 -1.48 31.20 35.71
C ALA A 36 -1.81 32.58 35.07
N GLY A 37 -3.07 32.92 34.82
CA GLY A 37 -4.28 32.09 34.92
C GLY A 37 -5.55 32.94 35.06
N GLN A 38 -6.64 32.43 34.45
CA GLN A 38 -8.04 32.72 34.79
C GLN A 38 -8.68 34.12 34.51
N LEU A 39 -9.87 34.02 33.89
CA LEU A 39 -11.11 34.79 34.12
C LEU A 39 -11.35 36.17 33.43
N PHE A 40 -12.15 36.08 32.35
CA PHE A 40 -13.48 36.71 32.17
C PHE A 40 -13.68 38.24 31.98
N ARG A 41 -14.63 38.53 31.07
CA ARG A 41 -15.36 39.81 30.79
C ARG A 41 -14.55 40.95 30.16
N SER A 42 -15.14 41.87 29.37
CA SER A 42 -16.34 41.86 28.49
C SER A 42 -16.46 43.24 27.80
N LEU A 43 -17.25 43.32 26.71
CA LEU A 43 -17.94 44.51 26.17
C LEU A 43 -17.27 45.44 25.12
N SER A 44 -17.99 45.53 24.00
CA SER A 44 -18.36 46.70 23.18
C SER A 44 -17.31 47.48 22.36
N ALA A 45 -17.32 47.18 21.06
CA ALA A 45 -17.77 48.06 19.98
C ALA A 45 -17.43 49.57 20.00
N ARG A 46 -16.80 50.02 18.91
CA ARG A 46 -17.26 51.19 18.11
C ARG A 46 -16.59 51.27 16.73
N ASP A 47 -17.41 51.12 15.69
CA ASP A 47 -17.20 51.76 14.38
C ASP A 47 -17.36 53.29 14.54
N PRO A 48 -16.66 54.15 13.77
CA PRO A 48 -17.36 54.73 12.60
C PRO A 48 -16.49 55.14 11.39
N ARG A 49 -17.04 54.85 10.19
CA ARG A 49 -17.20 55.74 9.02
C ARG A 49 -16.04 56.01 8.03
N THR A 50 -16.36 55.69 6.77
CA THR A 50 -15.94 56.27 5.47
C THR A 50 -16.35 57.77 5.35
N PRO A 51 -16.18 58.55 4.23
CA PRO A 51 -15.83 58.19 2.84
C PRO A 51 -14.95 59.19 2.00
N ARG A 52 -14.61 58.86 0.74
CA ARG A 52 -14.94 59.64 -0.51
C ARG A 52 -14.32 59.06 -1.80
N CYS A 53 -14.82 59.54 -2.96
CA CYS A 53 -14.65 58.95 -4.30
C CYS A 53 -13.97 59.88 -5.35
N HIS A 54 -13.68 59.29 -6.53
CA HIS A 54 -13.39 59.89 -7.86
C HIS A 54 -11.97 60.49 -8.06
N SER A 55 -11.25 60.26 -9.18
CA SER A 55 -11.66 60.44 -10.60
C SER A 55 -10.72 59.73 -11.61
N ARG A 56 -11.25 59.02 -12.63
CA ARG A 56 -11.25 59.32 -14.11
C ARG A 56 -9.91 59.40 -14.89
N GLY A 57 -9.86 58.63 -16.00
CA GLY A 57 -8.97 58.78 -17.18
C GLY A 57 -8.84 57.45 -17.95
N THR A 58 -9.64 57.14 -19.00
CA THR A 58 -9.44 57.40 -20.45
C THR A 58 -8.18 56.77 -21.10
N ALA A 59 -8.15 56.24 -22.34
CA ALA A 59 -9.13 55.68 -23.29
C ALA A 59 -8.39 55.21 -24.59
N ARG A 60 -8.96 54.26 -25.36
CA ARG A 60 -8.56 53.80 -26.74
C ARG A 60 -7.25 52.97 -26.86
N GLY A 61 -7.12 51.98 -27.76
CA GLY A 61 -8.13 51.28 -28.60
C GLY A 61 -7.56 50.54 -29.84
N ARG A 62 -8.44 49.76 -30.52
CA ARG A 62 -8.41 49.22 -31.91
C ARG A 62 -7.50 48.02 -32.31
N GLY A 63 -8.13 47.10 -33.07
CA GLY A 63 -7.55 46.22 -34.10
C GLY A 63 -7.36 44.75 -33.68
N GLY A 64 -7.77 43.73 -34.45
CA GLY A 64 -8.51 43.67 -35.73
C GLY A 64 -8.76 42.21 -36.16
N VAL A 65 -9.74 41.96 -37.02
CA VAL A 65 -10.06 40.63 -37.61
C VAL A 65 -9.39 40.51 -39.00
N PRO A 66 -9.02 39.31 -39.48
CA PRO A 66 -9.82 38.74 -40.58
C PRO A 66 -10.00 37.20 -40.50
N ALA A 67 -10.97 36.69 -41.27
CA ALA A 67 -11.27 35.27 -41.43
C ALA A 67 -10.92 34.76 -42.84
N HIS A 68 -10.54 33.48 -42.98
CA HIS A 68 -10.47 32.71 -44.24
C HIS A 68 -10.34 31.19 -43.92
N VAL A 69 -10.61 30.23 -44.82
CA VAL A 69 -11.87 29.96 -45.55
C VAL A 69 -11.80 28.55 -46.19
N LEU A 70 -12.90 27.77 -46.08
CA LEU A 70 -13.23 26.53 -46.82
C LEU A 70 -12.28 25.31 -46.80
N GLY A 71 -12.88 24.11 -46.62
CA GLY A 71 -12.23 22.81 -46.82
C GLY A 71 -13.19 21.63 -46.67
N ARG A 72 -14.01 21.34 -47.69
CA ARG A 72 -14.79 20.08 -47.79
C ARG A 72 -13.94 19.03 -48.53
N GLY A 73 -13.92 17.79 -48.03
CA GLY A 73 -13.38 16.61 -48.71
C GLY A 73 -14.05 15.33 -48.20
N ARG A 74 -14.42 14.42 -49.09
CA ARG A 74 -15.13 13.15 -48.85
C ARG A 74 -14.50 12.08 -49.77
N LEU A 75 -14.76 10.79 -49.50
CA LEU A 75 -14.19 9.59 -50.19
C LEU A 75 -12.76 9.26 -49.71
N GLY A 76 -12.34 7.98 -49.57
CA GLY A 76 -13.05 6.70 -49.73
C GLY A 76 -12.04 5.54 -49.80
N ASP A 77 -12.46 4.34 -49.38
CA ASP A 77 -11.90 3.00 -49.73
C ASP A 77 -10.43 2.71 -49.29
N ASP A 78 -9.87 1.49 -49.20
CA ASP A 78 -10.38 0.12 -49.34
C ASP A 78 -9.48 -0.89 -48.55
N TRP A 79 -10.11 -1.88 -47.89
CA TRP A 79 -9.71 -3.30 -47.68
C TRP A 79 -8.24 -3.79 -47.45
N GLY A 80 -8.10 -4.76 -46.53
CA GLY A 80 -6.88 -5.57 -46.37
C GLY A 80 -7.01 -6.84 -45.50
N ARG A 81 -7.63 -7.92 -46.04
CA ARG A 81 -7.50 -9.29 -45.48
C ARG A 81 -6.24 -9.98 -45.99
N PRO A 82 -5.69 -10.97 -45.25
CA PRO A 82 -5.73 -12.36 -45.77
C PRO A 82 -6.14 -13.37 -44.66
N GLN A 83 -7.08 -14.29 -44.85
CA GLN A 83 -7.09 -15.50 -45.71
C GLN A 83 -6.15 -16.64 -45.26
N ARG A 84 -6.72 -17.86 -45.29
CA ARG A 84 -6.18 -19.10 -44.70
C ARG A 84 -5.22 -19.83 -45.66
N GLY A 85 -4.19 -20.47 -45.13
CA GLY A 85 -3.40 -21.49 -45.83
C GLY A 85 -3.49 -22.87 -45.16
N ARG A 86 -4.15 -23.84 -45.80
CA ARG A 86 -4.04 -25.27 -45.46
C ARG A 86 -2.89 -25.88 -46.25
N GLN A 87 -2.01 -26.66 -45.61
CA GLN A 87 -1.32 -27.76 -46.27
C GLN A 87 -1.29 -29.02 -45.39
N ARG A 88 -1.46 -30.18 -46.03
CA ARG A 88 -1.27 -31.53 -45.47
C ARG A 88 -0.01 -32.12 -46.10
N HIS A 89 0.82 -32.84 -45.35
CA HIS A 89 1.03 -34.30 -45.49
C HIS A 89 2.35 -34.79 -44.87
N SER A 90 2.32 -36.04 -44.38
CA SER A 90 3.46 -36.97 -44.09
C SER A 90 4.53 -36.52 -43.07
N GLY A 91 5.09 -37.41 -42.24
CA GLY A 91 4.88 -38.85 -42.04
C GLY A 91 6.01 -39.48 -41.18
N ALA A 92 5.88 -40.77 -40.84
CA ALA A 92 6.76 -41.59 -39.96
C ALA A 92 6.75 -41.21 -38.45
N ARG A 93 6.46 -42.09 -37.48
CA ARG A 93 6.86 -43.49 -37.12
C ARG A 93 8.13 -43.59 -36.26
N SER A 94 7.92 -43.83 -34.95
CA SER A 94 8.61 -44.83 -34.10
C SER A 94 8.03 -44.72 -32.68
N ASP A 95 7.19 -45.64 -32.20
CA ASP A 95 7.53 -46.93 -31.56
C ASP A 95 8.07 -46.82 -30.12
N GLY A 96 7.49 -47.59 -29.18
CA GLY A 96 7.98 -47.73 -27.79
C GLY A 96 6.88 -47.67 -26.70
N ARG A 97 5.88 -48.57 -26.68
CA ARG A 97 5.84 -49.86 -25.94
C ARG A 97 5.69 -49.81 -24.40
N ARG A 98 4.68 -50.57 -23.94
CA ARG A 98 4.44 -51.17 -22.61
C ARG A 98 4.05 -50.20 -21.47
N GLY A 99 3.11 -50.55 -20.60
CA GLY A 99 2.23 -51.73 -20.63
C GLY A 99 1.56 -52.03 -19.28
N ASP A 100 0.63 -53.00 -19.31
CA ASP A 100 0.10 -53.78 -18.18
C ASP A 100 -0.71 -53.03 -17.10
N ARG A 101 -2.01 -53.34 -16.95
CA ARG A 101 -2.62 -54.32 -16.00
C ARG A 101 -2.91 -53.72 -14.61
N ALA A 102 -3.95 -54.10 -13.87
CA ALA A 102 -5.13 -54.90 -14.19
C ALA A 102 -6.18 -54.82 -13.05
N THR A 103 -7.45 -55.04 -13.41
CA THR A 103 -8.46 -55.87 -12.71
C THR A 103 -9.09 -55.48 -11.36
N CYS A 104 -10.35 -55.95 -11.24
CA CYS A 104 -11.16 -56.24 -10.05
C CYS A 104 -11.81 -55.06 -9.29
N SER A 105 -13.03 -55.18 -8.73
CA SER A 105 -14.16 -56.11 -8.95
C SER A 105 -15.30 -55.77 -7.97
N GLY A 106 -16.58 -55.88 -8.38
CA GLY A 106 -17.71 -56.01 -7.44
C GLY A 106 -18.89 -55.04 -7.65
N GLY A 107 -20.07 -55.57 -7.97
CA GLY A 107 -21.37 -54.91 -7.80
C GLY A 107 -22.10 -55.48 -6.55
N PRO A 108 -23.45 -55.60 -6.53
CA PRO A 108 -24.45 -55.16 -7.52
C PRO A 108 -25.71 -54.49 -6.89
N ASP A 109 -26.80 -54.44 -7.68
CA ASP A 109 -28.23 -54.24 -7.35
C ASP A 109 -28.81 -52.84 -7.09
N GLY A 110 -29.89 -52.49 -7.82
CA GLY A 110 -30.64 -51.23 -7.65
C GLY A 110 -31.62 -50.83 -8.78
N ARG A 111 -32.56 -51.71 -9.14
CA ARG A 111 -33.59 -51.55 -10.21
C ARG A 111 -34.27 -50.15 -10.28
N HIS A 112 -34.50 -49.60 -11.48
CA HIS A 112 -35.83 -49.48 -12.14
C HIS A 112 -35.83 -48.67 -13.46
N ARG A 113 -36.62 -49.14 -14.46
CA ARG A 113 -37.50 -48.46 -15.47
C ARG A 113 -37.12 -47.07 -16.06
N ASP A 114 -37.42 -46.73 -17.31
CA ASP A 114 -38.07 -47.40 -18.46
C ASP A 114 -37.72 -46.62 -19.77
N ARG A 115 -37.67 -47.32 -20.92
CA ARG A 115 -37.98 -46.87 -22.31
C ARG A 115 -37.46 -45.52 -22.82
N ASN A 116 -36.47 -45.53 -23.72
CA ASN A 116 -36.58 -45.70 -25.19
C ASN A 116 -37.02 -44.42 -25.94
N ALA A 117 -36.05 -43.84 -26.67
CA ALA A 117 -36.26 -42.83 -27.70
C ALA A 117 -35.81 -43.37 -29.07
N ASP A 118 -36.31 -42.73 -30.13
CA ASP A 118 -36.42 -43.21 -31.51
C ASP A 118 -35.14 -43.64 -32.25
N SER A 119 -35.33 -44.67 -33.07
CA SER A 119 -34.85 -44.75 -34.46
C SER A 119 -36.05 -45.20 -35.30
N GLY A 120 -36.52 -44.52 -36.33
CA GLY A 120 -35.77 -43.70 -37.29
C GLY A 120 -35.56 -44.52 -38.56
N GLU A 121 -36.53 -44.52 -39.47
CA GLU A 121 -36.36 -45.08 -40.83
C GLU A 121 -37.37 -44.46 -41.81
N ALA A 122 -36.94 -44.27 -43.06
CA ALA A 122 -37.73 -43.65 -44.12
C ALA A 122 -37.90 -44.61 -45.30
N SER A 123 -39.08 -44.69 -45.91
CA SER A 123 -39.22 -45.16 -47.31
C SER A 123 -40.56 -44.82 -47.97
N LEU A 124 -40.43 -44.12 -49.10
CA LEU A 124 -41.18 -44.25 -50.36
C LEU A 124 -42.39 -45.22 -50.43
N MET A 125 -43.53 -44.73 -50.92
CA MET A 125 -44.21 -45.33 -52.08
C MET A 125 -45.09 -44.34 -52.85
N ALA A 126 -45.30 -44.58 -54.14
CA ALA A 126 -46.00 -43.70 -55.07
C ALA A 126 -47.16 -44.40 -55.79
N ARG A 127 -48.23 -43.65 -56.11
CA ARG A 127 -49.36 -43.84 -57.07
C ARG A 127 -50.53 -42.98 -56.58
N GLY A 128 -51.41 -42.37 -57.40
CA GLY A 128 -51.47 -42.24 -58.86
C GLY A 128 -52.93 -41.94 -59.31
N ASP A 129 -53.11 -41.15 -60.38
CA ASP A 129 -54.37 -40.89 -61.13
C ASP A 129 -55.55 -40.20 -60.37
N ARG A 130 -56.59 -39.57 -60.99
CA ARG A 130 -56.78 -38.79 -62.26
C ARG A 130 -58.16 -38.08 -62.24
N ARG A 131 -58.23 -36.84 -62.79
CA ARG A 131 -59.36 -36.19 -63.51
C ARG A 131 -60.76 -36.00 -62.86
N ALA A 132 -61.24 -34.74 -62.79
CA ALA A 132 -62.46 -34.16 -63.44
C ALA A 132 -62.86 -32.85 -62.70
N ARG A 133 -62.84 -31.64 -63.27
CA ARG A 133 -63.76 -31.00 -64.26
C ARG A 133 -65.24 -30.89 -63.86
N THR A 134 -65.60 -29.79 -63.19
CA THR A 134 -66.76 -28.85 -63.34
C THR A 134 -66.86 -28.04 -62.03
N GLY A 135 -67.21 -26.74 -61.95
CA GLY A 135 -67.66 -25.79 -62.96
C GLY A 135 -69.06 -25.25 -62.63
N ILE A 136 -69.16 -24.10 -61.96
CA ILE A 136 -70.32 -23.15 -61.90
C ILE A 136 -69.80 -21.84 -61.28
N ALA A 137 -70.33 -20.70 -61.75
CA ALA A 137 -70.06 -19.37 -61.22
C ALA A 137 -71.39 -18.67 -60.86
N VAL A 138 -71.44 -17.93 -59.74
CA VAL A 138 -72.46 -16.91 -59.46
C VAL A 138 -71.80 -15.71 -58.75
N THR A 139 -72.32 -14.53 -59.03
CA THR A 139 -71.76 -13.19 -58.75
C THR A 139 -72.40 -12.47 -57.55
N SER A 140 -71.58 -11.78 -56.75
CA SER A 140 -71.88 -10.48 -56.11
C SER A 140 -70.61 -9.96 -55.40
N SER A 141 -69.95 -8.86 -55.81
CA SER A 141 -70.39 -7.45 -55.84
C SER A 141 -70.56 -6.81 -54.46
N ALA A 142 -69.45 -6.41 -53.83
CA ALA A 142 -69.39 -5.29 -52.89
C ALA A 142 -68.01 -4.61 -52.98
N VAL A 143 -67.96 -3.38 -53.48
CA VAL A 143 -66.76 -2.55 -53.48
C VAL A 143 -66.71 -1.79 -52.16
N PHE A 144 -65.70 -2.06 -51.33
CA PHE A 144 -65.24 -1.10 -50.33
C PHE A 144 -63.72 -0.95 -50.46
N ALA A 145 -63.32 0.20 -50.99
CA ALA A 145 -61.92 0.61 -50.98
C ALA A 145 -61.57 1.10 -49.57
N VAL A 146 -60.89 0.25 -48.79
CA VAL A 146 -60.15 0.69 -47.61
C VAL A 146 -58.67 0.58 -47.94
N LEU A 147 -57.99 1.74 -47.93
CA LEU A 147 -56.57 1.86 -48.24
C LEU A 147 -55.73 1.41 -47.03
N LEU A 148 -55.79 0.12 -46.69
CA LEU A 148 -54.93 -0.47 -45.68
C LEU A 148 -53.56 -0.78 -46.30
N VAL A 149 -52.58 0.07 -45.99
CA VAL A 149 -51.15 -0.28 -46.12
C VAL A 149 -50.80 -1.23 -44.97
N GLY A 150 -51.36 -2.44 -45.04
CA GLY A 150 -50.96 -3.55 -44.18
C GLY A 150 -49.66 -4.13 -44.72
N THR A 151 -48.60 -4.10 -43.92
CA THR A 151 -47.33 -4.76 -44.23
C THR A 151 -47.54 -6.28 -44.21
N THR A 152 -47.90 -6.85 -45.35
CA THR A 152 -48.03 -8.31 -45.50
C THR A 152 -46.65 -8.95 -45.33
N VAL A 153 -46.41 -9.54 -44.16
CA VAL A 153 -45.30 -10.47 -43.97
C VAL A 153 -45.57 -11.65 -44.90
N ASN A 154 -44.73 -11.82 -45.94
CA ASN A 154 -44.84 -13.00 -46.79
C ASN A 154 -44.48 -14.22 -45.94
N ALA A 155 -45.49 -15.03 -45.61
CA ALA A 155 -45.29 -16.32 -44.96
C ALA A 155 -44.24 -17.13 -45.74
N SER A 156 -43.23 -17.65 -45.03
CA SER A 156 -42.24 -18.51 -45.66
C SER A 156 -42.91 -19.82 -46.12
N ALA A 157 -42.30 -20.51 -47.10
CA ALA A 157 -42.84 -21.73 -47.69
C ALA A 157 -42.87 -22.96 -46.74
N ALA A 158 -42.82 -22.73 -45.43
CA ALA A 158 -42.98 -23.71 -44.35
C ALA A 158 -44.24 -23.46 -43.49
N ALA A 159 -45.08 -22.47 -43.81
CA ALA A 159 -46.36 -22.26 -43.14
C ALA A 159 -47.36 -23.36 -43.53
N TRP A 160 -47.75 -24.19 -42.56
CA TRP A 160 -48.83 -25.16 -42.70
C TRP A 160 -50.17 -24.46 -42.46
N VAL A 161 -50.98 -24.35 -43.52
CA VAL A 161 -52.32 -23.75 -43.47
C VAL A 161 -53.35 -24.89 -43.46
N ASP A 162 -53.82 -25.29 -42.29
CA ASP A 162 -55.08 -26.03 -42.13
C ASP A 162 -56.25 -25.05 -41.87
N GLU A 163 -57.41 -25.53 -41.43
CA GLU A 163 -58.67 -24.75 -41.39
C GLU A 163 -59.03 -24.26 -39.97
N GLU A 164 -58.15 -24.45 -38.97
CA GLU A 164 -58.33 -24.01 -37.57
C GLU A 164 -57.48 -22.76 -37.22
N TRP A 165 -57.37 -21.79 -38.15
CA TRP A 165 -56.63 -20.56 -37.89
C TRP A 165 -57.36 -19.62 -36.94
N ASP A 166 -56.99 -19.69 -35.68
CA ASP A 166 -57.23 -18.61 -34.72
C ASP A 166 -56.40 -17.39 -35.15
N THR A 167 -57.07 -16.28 -35.46
CA THR A 167 -56.39 -15.04 -35.87
C THR A 167 -55.89 -14.29 -34.63
N ALA A 168 -54.86 -14.85 -33.98
CA ALA A 168 -54.05 -14.11 -33.04
C ALA A 168 -53.15 -13.13 -33.79
N ASP A 169 -53.08 -11.88 -33.34
CA ASP A 169 -52.07 -10.94 -33.80
C ASP A 169 -50.69 -11.47 -33.40
N VAL A 170 -49.97 -12.07 -34.34
CA VAL A 170 -48.55 -12.39 -34.19
C VAL A 170 -47.76 -11.08 -34.35
N ALA A 171 -47.84 -10.25 -33.31
CA ALA A 171 -46.99 -9.07 -33.17
C ALA A 171 -45.53 -9.55 -33.10
N ALA A 172 -44.75 -9.24 -34.13
CA ALA A 172 -43.31 -9.35 -34.03
C ALA A 172 -42.83 -8.33 -32.98
N LEU A 173 -42.07 -8.80 -31.99
CA LEU A 173 -41.42 -7.93 -31.01
C LEU A 173 -40.53 -6.92 -31.74
N ASP A 174 -40.92 -5.64 -31.68
CA ASP A 174 -40.22 -4.52 -32.31
C ASP A 174 -39.53 -3.67 -31.25
N CYS A 175 -38.22 -3.85 -31.11
CA CYS A 175 -37.39 -3.08 -30.18
C CYS A 175 -37.14 -1.63 -30.65
N SER A 176 -37.57 -1.26 -31.86
CA SER A 176 -37.62 0.13 -32.31
C SER A 176 -38.93 0.85 -31.97
N ALA A 177 -39.97 0.11 -31.55
CA ALA A 177 -41.21 0.67 -31.04
C ALA A 177 -41.03 1.25 -29.63
N SER A 178 -41.90 2.20 -29.26
CA SER A 178 -42.01 2.68 -27.88
C SER A 178 -43.04 1.86 -27.10
N ALA A 179 -42.82 1.71 -25.79
CA ALA A 179 -43.70 0.96 -24.90
C ALA A 179 -43.82 -0.55 -25.19
N THR A 180 -42.75 -1.19 -25.65
CA THR A 180 -42.64 -2.64 -25.85
C THR A 180 -42.26 -3.41 -24.58
N MET A 181 -41.59 -2.76 -23.61
CA MET A 181 -41.05 -3.42 -22.41
C MET A 181 -41.31 -2.62 -21.13
N ASP A 182 -41.66 -3.33 -20.07
CA ASP A 182 -41.48 -2.86 -18.69
C ASP A 182 -40.02 -2.99 -18.29
N SER A 183 -39.47 -1.96 -17.65
CA SER A 183 -38.09 -1.99 -17.16
C SER A 183 -37.94 -1.39 -15.77
N VAL A 184 -36.95 -1.92 -15.04
CA VAL A 184 -36.59 -1.53 -13.68
C VAL A 184 -35.07 -1.40 -13.60
N ALA A 185 -34.60 -0.33 -12.96
CA ALA A 185 -33.20 -0.10 -12.63
C ALA A 185 -33.05 0.36 -11.17
N TRP A 186 -31.94 -0.01 -10.55
CA TRP A 186 -31.66 0.31 -9.16
C TRP A 186 -30.18 0.62 -8.93
N GLY A 187 -29.91 1.61 -8.08
CA GLY A 187 -28.56 2.02 -7.69
C GLY A 187 -28.53 2.46 -6.25
N ARG A 188 -27.60 1.90 -5.45
CA ARG A 188 -27.49 2.17 -4.02
C ARG A 188 -26.05 2.11 -3.49
N VAL A 189 -25.63 3.16 -2.80
CA VAL A 189 -24.25 3.32 -2.31
C VAL A 189 -23.89 2.36 -1.19
N LEU A 190 -24.79 2.13 -0.24
CA LEU A 190 -24.56 1.22 0.89
C LEU A 190 -25.87 0.51 1.26
N THR A 191 -25.81 -0.80 1.41
CA THR A 191 -26.93 -1.65 1.85
C THR A 191 -26.39 -2.85 2.61
N GLY A 192 -27.25 -3.53 3.37
CA GLY A 192 -26.92 -4.74 4.10
C GLY A 192 -27.41 -4.72 5.54
N ALA A 193 -26.71 -5.44 6.42
CA ALA A 193 -27.08 -5.58 7.82
C ALA A 193 -25.88 -5.71 8.75
N VAL A 194 -26.08 -5.26 9.99
CA VAL A 194 -25.17 -5.43 11.13
C VAL A 194 -25.96 -6.08 12.26
N SER A 195 -25.50 -7.22 12.79
CA SER A 195 -26.16 -7.99 13.85
C SER A 195 -27.66 -8.27 13.59
N GLY A 196 -28.04 -8.45 12.33
CA GLY A 196 -29.43 -8.65 11.90
C GLY A 196 -30.27 -7.37 11.76
N ALA A 197 -29.78 -6.21 12.20
CA ALA A 197 -30.38 -4.91 11.92
C ALA A 197 -30.03 -4.49 10.48
N SER A 198 -31.04 -4.28 9.64
CA SER A 198 -30.87 -3.86 8.26
C SER A 198 -30.67 -2.35 8.16
N LEU A 199 -29.80 -1.92 7.23
CA LEU A 199 -29.62 -0.51 6.84
C LEU A 199 -30.81 0.06 6.07
N ASP A 200 -31.65 -0.83 5.53
CA ASP A 200 -32.58 -0.54 4.44
C ASP A 200 -33.85 0.23 4.84
N PRO A 201 -34.38 0.13 6.08
CA PRO A 201 -35.42 1.03 6.56
C PRO A 201 -34.95 2.48 6.79
N ILE A 202 -33.64 2.75 6.69
CA ILE A 202 -33.05 4.02 7.07
C ILE A 202 -32.96 4.95 5.86
N ALA A 203 -33.76 6.02 5.88
CA ALA A 203 -33.87 6.99 4.79
C ALA A 203 -32.54 7.66 4.36
N SER A 204 -31.52 7.70 5.23
CA SER A 204 -30.19 8.20 4.89
C SER A 204 -29.33 7.23 4.07
N THR A 205 -29.72 5.95 3.95
CA THR A 205 -29.05 4.98 3.06
C THR A 205 -29.92 4.58 1.88
N ASP A 206 -31.14 5.14 1.76
CA ASP A 206 -32.11 4.73 0.76
C ASP A 206 -31.57 4.91 -0.67
N GLY A 207 -31.85 3.91 -1.49
CA GLY A 207 -31.36 3.84 -2.87
C GLY A 207 -32.29 4.58 -3.82
N ILE A 208 -31.91 4.57 -5.10
CA ILE A 208 -32.85 4.93 -6.16
C ILE A 208 -33.37 3.67 -6.80
N THR A 209 -34.69 3.59 -6.91
CA THR A 209 -35.35 2.68 -7.85
C THR A 209 -36.00 3.52 -8.93
N VAL A 210 -35.79 3.15 -10.19
CA VAL A 210 -36.44 3.76 -11.34
C VAL A 210 -37.22 2.68 -12.07
N THR A 211 -38.52 2.91 -12.25
CA THR A 211 -39.44 2.00 -12.93
C THR A 211 -40.07 2.68 -14.14
N ASN A 212 -40.19 1.95 -15.25
CA ASN A 212 -41.02 2.33 -16.38
C ASN A 212 -41.92 1.13 -16.68
N VAL A 213 -43.10 1.12 -16.08
CA VAL A 213 -44.05 0.00 -16.09
C VAL A 213 -45.38 0.46 -16.68
N ALA A 214 -46.03 -0.38 -17.50
CA ALA A 214 -47.31 -0.07 -18.13
C ALA A 214 -48.37 0.36 -17.08
N PRO A 215 -49.22 1.37 -17.38
CA PRO A 215 -49.37 2.07 -18.65
C PRO A 215 -48.43 3.28 -18.85
N ALA A 216 -47.39 3.45 -18.01
CA ALA A 216 -46.49 4.60 -18.12
C ALA A 216 -45.62 4.53 -19.40
N THR A 217 -45.41 5.68 -20.05
CA THR A 217 -44.49 5.84 -21.18
C THR A 217 -43.15 6.43 -20.77
N THR A 218 -43.12 7.16 -19.64
CA THR A 218 -41.92 7.73 -19.00
C THR A 218 -41.71 7.12 -17.63
N SER A 219 -40.45 7.04 -17.19
CA SER A 219 -40.09 6.44 -15.91
C SER A 219 -40.44 7.30 -14.68
N THR A 220 -40.49 6.65 -13.53
CA THR A 220 -40.62 7.28 -12.22
C THR A 220 -39.52 6.81 -11.27
N GLY A 221 -38.86 7.75 -10.60
CA GLY A 221 -37.91 7.47 -9.52
C GLY A 221 -38.57 7.41 -8.13
N THR A 222 -37.86 6.87 -7.14
CA THR A 222 -38.23 6.98 -5.71
C THR A 222 -38.18 8.44 -5.22
N SER A 223 -38.84 8.72 -4.10
CA SER A 223 -39.14 10.09 -3.63
C SER A 223 -37.94 10.98 -3.28
N GLN A 224 -36.74 10.42 -3.16
CA GLN A 224 -35.49 11.17 -2.94
C GLN A 224 -34.74 11.50 -4.24
N ALA A 225 -35.18 10.97 -5.39
CA ALA A 225 -34.52 11.15 -6.68
C ALA A 225 -35.05 12.36 -7.44
N ALA A 226 -34.15 13.10 -8.09
CA ALA A 226 -34.47 14.19 -9.00
C ALA A 226 -34.26 13.75 -10.47
N PRO A 227 -35.12 14.18 -11.41
CA PRO A 227 -34.99 13.84 -12.82
C PRO A 227 -33.75 14.50 -13.43
N VAL A 228 -32.93 13.73 -14.15
CA VAL A 228 -31.71 14.23 -14.78
C VAL A 228 -32.04 14.82 -16.15
N THR A 229 -32.53 16.05 -16.15
CA THR A 229 -33.14 16.73 -17.32
C THR A 229 -32.22 16.81 -18.56
N SER A 230 -30.90 16.72 -18.41
CA SER A 230 -29.93 16.63 -19.51
C SER A 230 -29.90 15.28 -20.23
N LEU A 231 -30.51 14.24 -19.64
CA LEU A 231 -30.45 12.84 -20.09
C LEU A 231 -31.81 12.28 -20.54
N GLY A 232 -32.87 13.08 -20.42
CA GLY A 232 -34.25 12.73 -20.79
C GLY A 232 -35.20 12.58 -19.60
N SER A 233 -36.45 12.23 -19.87
CA SER A 233 -37.49 12.03 -18.85
C SER A 233 -37.35 10.73 -18.07
N ASP A 234 -36.52 9.79 -18.54
CA ASP A 234 -36.44 8.42 -18.01
C ASP A 234 -35.31 8.20 -17.00
N ALA A 235 -34.46 9.21 -16.77
CA ALA A 235 -33.26 9.15 -15.94
C ALA A 235 -33.42 9.95 -14.64
N TRP A 236 -32.98 9.37 -13.53
CA TRP A 236 -33.11 9.95 -12.18
C TRP A 236 -31.82 9.80 -11.39
N SER A 237 -31.51 10.78 -10.53
CA SER A 237 -30.32 10.78 -9.68
C SER A 237 -30.57 11.38 -8.30
N ALA A 238 -29.75 11.00 -7.34
CA ALA A 238 -29.70 11.53 -5.98
C ALA A 238 -28.25 11.49 -5.48
N ALA A 239 -27.91 12.37 -4.56
CA ALA A 239 -26.59 12.42 -3.94
C ALA A 239 -26.68 11.97 -2.47
N LEU A 240 -25.83 11.01 -2.08
CA LEU A 240 -25.65 10.61 -0.69
C LEU A 240 -24.41 11.28 -0.12
N GLY A 241 -24.60 12.18 0.86
CA GLY A 241 -23.49 12.75 1.63
C GLY A 241 -22.89 11.71 2.58
N LEU A 242 -21.63 11.35 2.38
CA LEU A 242 -21.00 10.21 3.08
C LEU A 242 -20.92 10.40 4.59
N SER A 243 -20.75 11.63 5.07
CA SER A 243 -20.73 11.95 6.51
C SER A 243 -22.05 11.67 7.25
N ALA A 244 -23.15 11.38 6.53
CA ALA A 244 -24.41 10.93 7.12
C ALA A 244 -24.42 9.42 7.46
N LEU A 245 -23.40 8.67 7.02
CA LEU A 245 -23.19 7.25 7.34
C LEU A 245 -22.38 7.07 8.62
N SER A 246 -21.53 8.04 9.00
CA SER A 246 -20.81 8.03 10.27
C SER A 246 -21.79 8.02 11.45
N SER A 247 -21.60 7.10 12.39
CA SER A 247 -22.43 6.94 13.60
C SER A 247 -23.92 6.66 13.37
N LEU A 248 -24.27 6.00 12.25
CA LEU A 248 -25.66 5.68 11.92
C LEU A 248 -26.26 4.63 12.88
N ASP A 249 -27.25 5.02 13.69
CA ASP A 249 -28.00 4.10 14.56
C ASP A 249 -28.95 3.22 13.73
N LEU A 250 -28.80 1.91 13.86
CA LEU A 250 -29.56 0.87 13.16
C LEU A 250 -30.73 0.35 14.02
N GLY A 251 -30.92 0.92 15.20
CA GLY A 251 -31.89 0.49 16.20
C GLY A 251 -31.29 -0.46 17.24
N ALA A 252 -32.00 -0.59 18.37
CA ALA A 252 -31.59 -1.41 19.52
C ALA A 252 -30.19 -1.10 20.10
N GLY A 253 -29.60 0.06 19.76
CA GLY A 253 -28.26 0.45 20.19
C GLY A 253 -27.13 -0.08 19.30
N VAL A 254 -27.45 -0.70 18.16
CA VAL A 254 -26.46 -1.11 17.16
C VAL A 254 -26.14 0.08 16.27
N VAL A 255 -24.87 0.49 16.22
CA VAL A 255 -24.40 1.58 15.34
C VAL A 255 -23.62 0.98 14.17
N LEU A 256 -23.75 1.56 12.97
CA LEU A 256 -22.90 1.20 11.83
C LEU A 256 -21.43 1.53 12.17
N PRO A 257 -20.52 0.55 12.18
CA PRO A 257 -19.11 0.70 12.59
C PRO A 257 -18.26 1.31 11.45
N LEU A 258 -18.80 2.29 10.73
CA LEU A 258 -18.17 2.96 9.60
C LEU A 258 -17.87 4.40 9.99
N ASP A 259 -16.58 4.73 10.06
CA ASP A 259 -16.13 6.13 10.09
C ASP A 259 -16.10 6.64 8.64
N ALA A 260 -17.24 7.16 8.18
CA ALA A 260 -17.44 7.49 6.77
C ALA A 260 -16.70 8.77 6.35
N GLY A 261 -16.28 8.80 5.09
CA GLY A 261 -15.54 9.93 4.52
C GLY A 261 -16.38 11.20 4.35
N THR A 262 -15.73 12.24 3.82
CA THR A 262 -16.40 13.50 3.46
C THR A 262 -16.62 13.58 1.95
N GLY A 263 -17.67 14.30 1.53
CA GLY A 263 -18.11 14.38 0.14
C GLY A 263 -19.43 13.64 -0.09
N SER A 264 -19.73 13.36 -1.36
CA SER A 264 -20.97 12.67 -1.74
C SER A 264 -20.75 11.68 -2.87
N TYR A 265 -21.47 10.56 -2.83
CA TYR A 265 -21.59 9.64 -3.95
C TYR A 265 -22.92 9.82 -4.69
N THR A 266 -22.90 9.50 -5.97
CA THR A 266 -24.07 9.51 -6.83
C THR A 266 -24.83 8.19 -6.69
N GLN A 267 -26.15 8.26 -6.69
CA GLN A 267 -27.05 7.14 -6.95
C GLN A 267 -27.81 7.49 -8.23
N TYR A 268 -27.96 6.54 -9.16
CA TYR A 268 -28.59 6.78 -10.45
C TYR A 268 -29.41 5.57 -10.91
N GLY A 269 -30.51 5.86 -11.60
CA GLY A 269 -31.23 4.87 -12.38
C GLY A 269 -31.84 5.46 -13.65
N ARG A 270 -31.97 4.64 -14.68
CA ARG A 270 -32.73 4.91 -15.90
C ARG A 270 -33.52 3.66 -16.26
N ALA A 271 -34.80 3.82 -16.56
CA ALA A 271 -35.65 2.74 -17.04
C ALA A 271 -36.51 3.28 -18.19
N THR A 272 -36.44 2.66 -19.35
CA THR A 272 -37.12 3.14 -20.57
C THR A 272 -38.20 2.18 -21.02
N SER A 273 -39.20 2.69 -21.74
CA SER A 273 -40.34 1.90 -22.20
C SER A 273 -40.01 1.00 -23.40
N ASN A 274 -38.78 1.05 -23.94
CA ASN A 274 -38.24 0.13 -24.94
C ASN A 274 -37.22 -0.88 -24.36
N GLY A 275 -37.06 -0.98 -23.03
CA GLY A 275 -36.28 -2.03 -22.40
C GLY A 275 -34.81 -1.70 -22.09
N ILE A 276 -34.36 -0.46 -22.26
CA ILE A 276 -33.05 -0.05 -21.74
C ILE A 276 -33.19 0.27 -20.24
N ALA A 277 -32.46 -0.46 -19.41
CA ALA A 277 -32.31 -0.22 -17.97
C ALA A 277 -30.83 0.02 -17.62
N ILE A 278 -30.54 1.05 -16.83
CA ILE A 278 -29.19 1.37 -16.33
C ILE A 278 -29.30 1.70 -14.84
N GLY A 279 -28.67 0.91 -13.98
CA GLY A 279 -28.51 1.19 -12.56
C GLY A 279 -27.05 1.53 -12.26
N ALA A 280 -26.79 2.55 -11.43
CA ALA A 280 -25.42 2.91 -11.06
C ALA A 280 -25.33 3.54 -9.66
N SER A 281 -24.19 3.36 -8.98
CA SER A 281 -23.94 4.00 -7.70
C SER A 281 -22.46 4.18 -7.36
N GLY A 282 -22.17 5.13 -6.47
CA GLY A 282 -20.82 5.39 -5.94
C GLY A 282 -20.13 6.58 -6.61
N ALA A 283 -18.83 6.44 -6.86
CA ALA A 283 -18.03 7.35 -7.66
C ALA A 283 -18.33 7.16 -9.17
N VAL A 284 -19.45 7.73 -9.62
CA VAL A 284 -19.92 7.66 -11.00
C VAL A 284 -20.28 9.05 -11.55
N THR A 285 -19.86 9.33 -12.78
CA THR A 285 -20.33 10.46 -13.57
C THR A 285 -21.39 10.03 -14.57
N SER A 286 -22.34 10.94 -14.83
CA SER A 286 -23.28 10.81 -15.95
C SER A 286 -22.93 11.83 -17.04
N GLN A 287 -22.90 11.38 -18.29
CA GLN A 287 -22.63 12.20 -19.47
C GLN A 287 -23.88 12.33 -20.34
N ALA A 288 -23.92 13.36 -21.19
CA ALA A 288 -25.05 13.62 -22.09
C ALA A 288 -25.42 12.37 -22.92
N GLY A 289 -26.72 12.08 -23.04
CA GLY A 289 -27.24 10.86 -23.69
C GLY A 289 -27.63 9.73 -22.71
N GLY A 290 -27.30 9.88 -21.43
CA GLY A 290 -27.69 8.96 -20.36
C GLY A 290 -26.69 7.83 -20.12
N LEU A 291 -25.47 7.98 -20.64
CA LEU A 291 -24.31 7.13 -20.34
C LEU A 291 -23.85 7.41 -18.91
N VAL A 292 -23.61 6.36 -18.15
CA VAL A 292 -22.95 6.43 -16.84
C VAL A 292 -21.60 5.76 -16.94
N SER A 293 -20.59 6.32 -16.27
CA SER A 293 -19.26 5.74 -16.24
C SER A 293 -18.68 5.80 -14.83
N LEU A 294 -17.80 4.85 -14.54
CA LEU A 294 -17.04 4.78 -13.30
C LEU A 294 -15.99 5.89 -13.33
N ASP A 295 -15.98 6.75 -12.30
CA ASP A 295 -15.02 7.85 -12.25
C ASP A 295 -13.62 7.32 -11.95
N THR A 296 -12.67 7.54 -12.88
CA THR A 296 -11.26 7.25 -12.61
C THR A 296 -10.83 7.97 -11.32
N PRO A 297 -10.45 7.26 -10.24
CA PRO A 297 -10.27 7.87 -8.94
C PRO A 297 -9.12 8.89 -8.95
N THR A 298 -9.36 10.02 -8.29
CA THR A 298 -8.39 11.09 -8.08
C THR A 298 -8.26 11.36 -6.57
N ALA A 299 -7.26 12.14 -6.17
CA ALA A 299 -7.14 12.62 -4.78
C ALA A 299 -8.33 13.50 -4.32
N SER A 300 -9.21 13.93 -5.24
CA SER A 300 -10.47 14.63 -4.92
C SER A 300 -11.71 13.73 -4.92
N THR A 301 -11.61 12.47 -5.34
CA THR A 301 -12.73 11.54 -5.32
C THR A 301 -13.00 11.14 -3.85
N PRO A 302 -14.25 11.26 -3.35
CA PRO A 302 -14.57 10.88 -1.98
C PRO A 302 -14.22 9.41 -1.71
N ARG A 303 -13.79 9.11 -0.48
CA ARG A 303 -13.54 7.74 0.00
C ARG A 303 -14.71 7.31 0.86
N LEU A 304 -15.06 6.03 0.83
CA LEU A 304 -16.22 5.53 1.57
C LEU A 304 -16.02 5.71 3.08
N GLY A 305 -14.86 5.31 3.61
CA GLY A 305 -14.53 5.42 5.03
C GLY A 305 -13.77 4.22 5.59
N THR A 306 -13.58 4.20 6.91
CA THR A 306 -12.91 3.12 7.63
C THR A 306 -13.92 2.29 8.41
N LEU A 307 -14.01 1.00 8.07
CA LEU A 307 -14.89 0.02 8.71
C LEU A 307 -14.15 -0.66 9.86
N ARG A 308 -14.63 -0.51 11.09
CA ARG A 308 -14.04 -1.11 12.30
C ARG A 308 -14.62 -2.49 12.54
N LEU A 309 -13.85 -3.52 12.26
CA LEU A 309 -14.28 -4.91 12.35
C LEU A 309 -14.19 -5.45 13.80
N SER A 310 -13.27 -4.91 14.60
CA SER A 310 -13.14 -5.16 16.05
C SER A 310 -14.45 -4.92 16.81
N GLU A 311 -15.03 -3.72 16.68
CA GLU A 311 -16.28 -3.31 17.33
C GLU A 311 -17.45 -4.26 17.03
N VAL A 312 -17.50 -4.84 15.82
CA VAL A 312 -18.51 -5.84 15.40
C VAL A 312 -18.27 -7.22 16.02
N LEU A 313 -17.01 -7.67 16.02
CA LEU A 313 -16.63 -8.99 16.51
C LEU A 313 -16.82 -9.09 18.03
N ASP A 314 -16.42 -8.06 18.77
CA ASP A 314 -16.55 -7.98 20.23
C ASP A 314 -18.01 -7.88 20.69
N ALA A 315 -18.88 -7.20 19.93
CA ALA A 315 -20.28 -7.00 20.29
C ALA A 315 -21.11 -8.30 20.35
N VAL A 316 -20.65 -9.37 19.70
CA VAL A 316 -21.43 -10.62 19.56
C VAL A 316 -20.73 -11.85 20.13
N LEU A 317 -19.40 -11.91 20.13
CA LEU A 317 -18.62 -13.05 20.62
C LEU A 317 -17.65 -12.64 21.74
N PRO A 318 -18.16 -12.18 22.91
CA PRO A 318 -17.33 -11.79 24.04
C PRO A 318 -16.48 -12.97 24.50
N GLY A 319 -15.16 -12.89 24.28
CA GLY A 319 -14.19 -13.95 24.62
C GLY A 319 -13.48 -14.62 23.42
N LEU A 320 -13.79 -14.26 22.17
CA LEU A 320 -12.99 -14.71 21.01
C LEU A 320 -11.53 -14.22 21.05
N GLY A 321 -11.25 -13.20 21.86
CA GLY A 321 -9.91 -12.75 22.27
C GLY A 321 -9.13 -13.76 23.13
N THR A 322 -9.10 -15.03 22.72
CA THR A 322 -8.21 -16.08 23.28
C THR A 322 -7.18 -16.55 22.23
N PRO A 323 -7.55 -16.96 21.00
CA PRO A 323 -6.62 -17.01 19.87
C PRO A 323 -6.56 -15.67 19.09
N VAL A 324 -7.67 -14.92 19.00
CA VAL A 324 -7.67 -13.50 18.51
C VAL A 324 -7.10 -12.54 19.57
N SER A 325 -6.68 -13.05 20.74
CA SER A 325 -6.09 -12.28 21.86
C SER A 325 -4.93 -11.36 21.49
N ARG A 326 -4.27 -11.65 20.37
CA ARG A 326 -3.11 -10.93 19.85
C ARG A 326 -3.49 -9.75 18.94
N LEU A 327 -4.77 -9.60 18.59
CA LEU A 327 -5.33 -8.44 17.88
C LEU A 327 -6.18 -7.62 18.85
N SER A 328 -5.81 -6.36 19.03
CA SER A 328 -6.55 -5.36 19.78
C SER A 328 -7.50 -4.53 18.90
N ASP A 329 -7.21 -4.45 17.59
CA ASP A 329 -8.06 -3.79 16.62
C ASP A 329 -7.85 -4.39 15.22
N VAL A 330 -8.90 -4.33 14.40
CA VAL A 330 -8.92 -4.69 12.99
C VAL A 330 -9.83 -3.70 12.27
N ASP A 331 -9.29 -3.00 11.28
CA ASP A 331 -10.03 -2.04 10.46
C ASP A 331 -9.77 -2.26 8.97
N LEU A 332 -10.77 -1.92 8.16
CA LEU A 332 -10.71 -1.99 6.70
C LEU A 332 -11.05 -0.61 6.15
N GLU A 333 -10.03 0.06 5.62
CA GLU A 333 -10.12 1.41 5.10
C GLU A 333 -10.41 1.36 3.59
N ILE A 334 -11.58 1.89 3.20
CA ILE A 334 -12.17 1.69 1.87
C ILE A 334 -12.11 3.01 1.09
N GLY A 335 -11.48 2.97 -0.07
CA GLY A 335 -11.34 4.11 -0.98
C GLY A 335 -12.62 4.50 -1.70
N ALA A 336 -12.45 5.11 -2.88
CA ALA A 336 -13.56 5.36 -3.80
C ALA A 336 -14.07 4.02 -4.37
N VAL A 337 -15.39 3.85 -4.38
CA VAL A 337 -16.05 2.65 -4.95
C VAL A 337 -17.17 3.06 -5.88
N GLY A 338 -17.40 2.28 -6.94
CA GLY A 338 -18.47 2.52 -7.92
C GLY A 338 -18.90 1.24 -8.61
N SER A 339 -20.16 1.18 -9.05
CA SER A 339 -20.65 0.11 -9.93
C SER A 339 -21.68 0.64 -10.93
N VAL A 340 -21.80 -0.08 -12.06
CA VAL A 340 -22.79 0.14 -13.11
C VAL A 340 -23.32 -1.21 -13.57
N ALA A 341 -24.63 -1.30 -13.78
CA ALA A 341 -25.29 -2.43 -14.43
C ALA A 341 -26.17 -1.88 -15.56
N GLU A 342 -25.99 -2.38 -16.78
CA GLU A 342 -26.78 -1.98 -17.96
C GLU A 342 -27.44 -3.22 -18.59
N LEU A 343 -28.69 -3.10 -19.01
CA LEU A 343 -29.43 -4.16 -19.69
C LEU A 343 -30.31 -3.58 -20.80
N ASP A 344 -30.07 -4.02 -22.04
CA ASP A 344 -31.04 -3.91 -23.13
C ASP A 344 -31.91 -5.18 -23.15
N GLY A 345 -33.01 -5.15 -22.40
CA GLY A 345 -33.87 -6.31 -22.21
C GLY A 345 -34.79 -6.61 -23.39
N CYS A 346 -34.93 -5.70 -24.36
CA CYS A 346 -35.72 -5.99 -25.55
C CYS A 346 -34.94 -6.91 -26.50
N GLU A 347 -33.65 -6.63 -26.72
CA GLU A 347 -32.76 -7.53 -27.48
C GLU A 347 -32.59 -8.90 -26.79
N VAL A 348 -32.59 -8.94 -25.45
CA VAL A 348 -32.58 -10.21 -24.68
C VAL A 348 -33.92 -10.94 -24.78
N ALA A 349 -35.06 -10.24 -24.79
CA ALA A 349 -36.37 -10.86 -24.99
C ALA A 349 -36.53 -11.43 -26.41
N TRP A 350 -35.88 -10.83 -27.41
CA TRP A 350 -35.81 -11.37 -28.77
C TRP A 350 -34.93 -12.64 -28.87
N ASN A 351 -33.85 -12.71 -28.10
CA ASN A 351 -32.94 -13.85 -28.08
C ASN A 351 -32.27 -14.03 -26.71
N GLU A 352 -32.78 -14.89 -25.84
CA GLU A 352 -32.21 -15.08 -24.49
C GLU A 352 -30.72 -15.48 -24.49
N ALA A 353 -30.23 -16.13 -25.56
CA ALA A 353 -28.81 -16.47 -25.71
C ALA A 353 -27.90 -15.24 -25.98
N SER A 354 -28.47 -14.05 -26.21
CA SER A 354 -27.76 -12.77 -26.34
C SER A 354 -27.54 -12.07 -25.00
N LEU A 355 -28.00 -12.63 -23.87
CA LEU A 355 -27.88 -11.99 -22.55
C LEU A 355 -26.46 -11.46 -22.26
N SER A 356 -25.41 -12.22 -22.56
CA SER A 356 -24.02 -11.79 -22.33
C SER A 356 -23.48 -10.72 -23.29
N THR A 357 -24.23 -10.34 -24.33
CA THR A 357 -23.91 -9.20 -25.22
C THR A 357 -24.76 -7.96 -24.97
N HIS A 358 -25.81 -8.07 -24.14
CA HIS A 358 -26.74 -6.98 -23.81
C HIS A 358 -26.88 -6.71 -22.30
N LEU A 359 -26.21 -7.49 -21.46
CA LEU A 359 -25.99 -7.23 -20.04
C LEU A 359 -24.54 -6.81 -19.84
N ASP A 360 -24.32 -5.57 -19.42
CA ASP A 360 -23.02 -5.09 -18.96
C ASP A 360 -23.02 -4.88 -17.44
N ARG A 361 -21.89 -5.20 -16.78
CA ARG A 361 -21.75 -5.12 -15.32
C ARG A 361 -20.30 -4.82 -14.94
N ASP A 362 -20.12 -3.57 -14.56
CA ASP A 362 -18.81 -2.99 -14.29
C ASP A 362 -18.72 -2.52 -12.83
N TYR A 363 -17.51 -2.54 -12.30
CA TYR A 363 -17.22 -2.10 -10.94
C TYR A 363 -15.83 -1.45 -10.82
N LEU A 364 -15.67 -0.65 -9.77
CA LEU A 364 -14.44 0.04 -9.44
C LEU A 364 -14.22 0.06 -7.92
N ALA A 365 -13.00 -0.25 -7.50
CA ALA A 365 -12.48 0.04 -6.16
C ALA A 365 -11.10 0.70 -6.30
N SER A 366 -10.92 1.88 -5.70
CA SER A 366 -9.69 2.67 -5.87
C SER A 366 -8.54 2.26 -4.96
N ALA A 367 -8.87 1.85 -3.74
CA ALA A 367 -7.95 1.54 -2.66
C ALA A 367 -8.69 0.69 -1.63
N LEU A 368 -7.95 -0.20 -0.97
CA LEU A 368 -8.46 -1.02 0.12
C LEU A 368 -7.31 -1.37 1.05
N ASP A 369 -7.30 -0.80 2.25
CA ASP A 369 -6.20 -0.89 3.18
C ASP A 369 -6.63 -1.72 4.41
N LEU A 370 -5.85 -2.74 4.77
CA LEU A 370 -6.07 -3.54 5.97
C LEU A 370 -5.27 -2.97 7.13
N GLY A 371 -5.95 -2.48 8.17
CA GLY A 371 -5.38 -2.09 9.45
C GLY A 371 -5.49 -3.20 10.49
N LEU A 372 -4.39 -3.48 11.18
CA LEU A 372 -4.30 -4.45 12.28
C LEU A 372 -3.53 -3.81 13.44
N THR A 373 -4.02 -3.89 14.67
CA THR A 373 -3.25 -3.45 15.85
C THR A 373 -2.96 -4.65 16.74
N SER A 374 -1.70 -5.07 16.82
CA SER A 374 -1.28 -6.32 17.47
C SER A 374 -0.24 -6.12 18.57
N ASP A 375 -0.42 -6.85 19.68
CA ASP A 375 0.55 -6.92 20.77
C ASP A 375 1.79 -7.77 20.40
N LEU A 376 1.75 -8.53 19.29
CA LEU A 376 2.94 -9.16 18.69
C LEU A 376 3.90 -8.10 18.13
N ALA A 377 3.36 -7.07 17.47
CA ALA A 377 4.17 -6.02 16.86
C ALA A 377 4.76 -5.07 17.91
N SER A 378 4.01 -4.72 18.97
CA SER A 378 4.56 -3.99 20.12
C SER A 378 5.51 -4.84 20.98
N GLY A 379 5.28 -6.17 21.03
CA GLY A 379 6.21 -7.14 21.60
C GLY A 379 7.55 -7.20 20.85
N LEU A 380 7.52 -7.17 19.51
CA LEU A 380 8.71 -7.07 18.66
C LEU A 380 9.47 -5.75 18.91
N GLY A 381 8.75 -4.63 19.04
CA GLY A 381 9.35 -3.34 19.42
C GLY A 381 10.06 -3.40 20.77
N THR A 382 9.40 -3.96 21.78
CA THR A 382 9.94 -4.16 23.13
C THR A 382 11.17 -5.07 23.12
N SER A 383 11.14 -6.16 22.35
CA SER A 383 12.28 -7.07 22.20
C SER A 383 13.47 -6.39 21.51
N THR A 384 13.21 -5.62 20.45
CA THR A 384 14.23 -4.85 19.71
C THR A 384 14.89 -3.79 20.60
N ASP A 385 14.08 -3.08 21.40
CA ASP A 385 14.57 -2.09 22.36
C ASP A 385 15.45 -2.73 23.44
N ALA A 386 15.04 -3.87 23.98
CA ALA A 386 15.82 -4.65 24.93
C ALA A 386 17.15 -5.16 24.33
N THR A 387 17.15 -5.60 23.07
CA THR A 387 18.39 -5.96 22.34
C THR A 387 19.31 -4.76 22.18
N LEU A 388 18.80 -3.57 21.83
CA LEU A 388 19.62 -2.36 21.73
C LEU A 388 20.15 -1.88 23.09
N ALA A 389 19.38 -2.01 24.18
CA ALA A 389 19.85 -1.70 25.53
C ALA A 389 20.93 -2.68 26.02
N GLY A 390 20.78 -3.98 25.72
CA GLY A 390 21.81 -5.00 25.95
C GLY A 390 23.07 -4.74 25.12
N LEU A 391 22.91 -4.34 23.86
CA LEU A 391 24.02 -3.93 23.00
C LEU A 391 24.74 -2.69 23.57
N GLN A 392 24.03 -1.64 23.97
CA GLN A 392 24.63 -0.46 24.60
C GLN A 392 25.43 -0.82 25.86
N THR A 393 24.91 -1.73 26.68
CA THR A 393 25.62 -2.24 27.87
C THR A 393 26.90 -2.98 27.49
N THR A 394 26.82 -3.84 26.46
CA THR A 394 27.96 -4.61 25.93
C THR A 394 29.03 -3.71 25.33
N LEU A 395 28.64 -2.76 24.48
CA LEU A 395 29.53 -1.79 23.85
C LEU A 395 30.26 -0.92 24.90
N ASN A 396 29.55 -0.45 25.93
CA ASN A 396 30.17 0.31 27.01
C ASN A 396 31.13 -0.54 27.86
N SER A 397 30.81 -1.81 28.12
CA SER A 397 31.71 -2.75 28.78
C SER A 397 32.98 -2.98 27.95
N THR A 398 32.85 -3.21 26.63
CA THR A 398 33.97 -3.40 25.71
C THR A 398 34.84 -2.15 25.57
N LEU A 399 34.24 -0.96 25.50
CA LEU A 399 34.97 0.31 25.37
C LEU A 399 35.81 0.65 26.61
N ASN A 400 35.31 0.33 27.80
CA ASN A 400 35.96 0.63 29.08
C ASN A 400 36.71 -0.59 29.66
N ALA A 401 36.87 -1.67 28.88
CA ALA A 401 37.64 -2.84 29.27
C ALA A 401 39.15 -2.52 29.36
N SER A 402 39.88 -3.28 30.19
CA SER A 402 41.33 -3.18 30.28
C SER A 402 41.99 -3.42 28.93
N VAL A 403 42.85 -2.48 28.51
CA VAL A 403 43.61 -2.56 27.27
C VAL A 403 44.53 -3.78 27.29
N SER A 404 44.58 -4.56 26.19
CA SER A 404 45.38 -5.78 26.14
C SER A 404 46.88 -5.51 26.26
N ALA A 405 47.62 -6.46 26.86
CA ALA A 405 49.07 -6.36 27.00
C ALA A 405 49.80 -6.12 25.65
N SER A 406 49.27 -6.67 24.55
CA SER A 406 49.78 -6.45 23.19
C SER A 406 49.62 -5.01 22.68
N VAL A 407 48.55 -4.31 23.08
CA VAL A 407 48.35 -2.89 22.77
C VAL A 407 49.25 -2.04 23.67
N VAL A 408 49.35 -2.36 24.97
CA VAL A 408 50.26 -1.67 25.89
C VAL A 408 51.72 -1.76 25.42
N SER A 409 52.20 -2.95 25.03
CA SER A 409 53.56 -3.13 24.50
C SER A 409 53.78 -2.40 23.17
N SER A 410 52.74 -2.31 22.33
CA SER A 410 52.78 -1.53 21.08
C SER A 410 52.88 -0.02 21.35
N VAL A 411 52.17 0.49 22.36
CA VAL A 411 52.30 1.89 22.82
C VAL A 411 53.66 2.14 23.46
N ALA A 412 54.19 1.20 24.25
CA ALA A 412 55.54 1.30 24.82
C ALA A 412 56.61 1.39 23.70
N SER A 413 56.54 0.51 22.69
CA SER A 413 57.43 0.55 21.51
C SER A 413 57.33 1.87 20.73
N LEU A 414 56.11 2.39 20.56
CA LEU A 414 55.86 3.71 19.95
C LEU A 414 56.49 4.84 20.78
N LEU A 415 56.38 4.81 22.11
CA LEU A 415 57.01 5.80 23.00
C LEU A 415 58.54 5.73 22.93
N THR A 416 59.13 4.53 22.96
CA THR A 416 60.58 4.32 22.80
C THR A 416 61.08 4.88 21.47
N THR A 417 60.30 4.68 20.41
CA THR A 417 60.59 5.24 19.07
C THR A 417 60.43 6.77 19.06
N ALA A 418 59.40 7.31 19.70
CA ALA A 418 59.13 8.74 19.73
C ALA A 418 60.17 9.52 20.55
N PHE A 419 60.70 8.94 21.63
CA PHE A 419 61.69 9.58 22.50
C PHE A 419 63.14 9.25 22.12
N ALA A 420 63.35 8.45 21.06
CA ALA A 420 64.68 8.16 20.53
C ALA A 420 65.41 9.46 20.14
N GLY A 421 66.59 9.68 20.73
CA GLY A 421 67.39 10.89 20.53
C GLY A 421 67.14 12.01 21.56
N ILE A 422 66.18 11.88 22.48
CA ILE A 422 66.06 12.77 23.65
C ILE A 422 67.13 12.36 24.67
N ALA A 423 68.19 13.16 24.79
CA ALA A 423 69.31 12.84 25.66
C ALA A 423 68.90 12.80 27.15
N GLY A 424 69.39 11.79 27.87
CA GLY A 424 69.17 11.64 29.32
C GLY A 424 67.85 11.00 29.72
N VAL A 425 67.06 10.44 28.79
CA VAL A 425 65.75 9.82 29.08
C VAL A 425 65.60 8.50 28.33
N THR A 426 65.08 7.46 28.99
CA THR A 426 64.73 6.17 28.40
C THR A 426 63.33 5.74 28.85
N VAL A 427 62.54 5.09 27.98
CA VAL A 427 61.25 4.50 28.36
C VAL A 427 61.48 3.17 29.06
N ASP A 428 60.90 2.99 30.25
CA ASP A 428 60.69 1.67 30.83
C ASP A 428 59.41 1.08 30.22
N PRO A 429 59.50 0.02 29.38
CA PRO A 429 58.33 -0.53 28.70
C PRO A 429 57.35 -1.24 29.65
N ASP A 430 57.82 -1.71 30.81
CA ASP A 430 56.99 -2.39 31.81
C ASP A 430 56.24 -1.38 32.70
N ALA A 431 56.65 -0.09 32.67
CA ALA A 431 56.01 1.01 33.38
C ALA A 431 55.10 1.89 32.50
N VAL A 432 54.62 1.36 31.38
CA VAL A 432 53.61 2.00 30.51
C VAL A 432 52.21 1.48 30.84
N THR A 433 51.27 2.39 31.04
CA THR A 433 49.84 2.08 31.22
C THR A 433 48.99 2.86 30.22
N VAL A 434 47.97 2.19 29.69
CA VAL A 434 47.02 2.76 28.71
C VAL A 434 45.62 2.49 29.21
N THR A 435 44.80 3.53 29.34
CA THR A 435 43.39 3.44 29.72
C THR A 435 42.53 4.18 28.72
N VAL A 436 41.44 3.56 28.28
CA VAL A 436 40.42 4.18 27.43
C VAL A 436 39.17 4.38 28.27
N ALA A 437 38.53 5.54 28.13
CA ALA A 437 37.26 5.85 28.79
C ALA A 437 36.31 6.55 27.82
N GLY A 438 35.02 6.24 27.91
CA GLY A 438 33.96 6.87 27.13
C GLY A 438 32.61 6.19 27.32
N THR A 439 31.56 6.80 26.77
CA THR A 439 30.19 6.27 26.90
C THR A 439 29.49 6.33 25.55
N ILE A 440 29.14 5.16 25.02
CA ILE A 440 28.31 4.99 23.82
C ILE A 440 26.84 5.11 24.25
N ASP A 441 26.10 6.00 23.60
CA ASP A 441 24.67 6.19 23.80
C ASP A 441 23.90 5.79 22.53
N LEU A 442 22.97 4.86 22.66
CA LEU A 442 22.09 4.40 21.57
C LEU A 442 20.66 4.95 21.71
N THR A 443 20.40 5.91 22.61
CA THR A 443 19.06 6.49 22.83
C THR A 443 18.43 7.04 21.54
N SER A 444 19.23 7.68 20.68
CA SER A 444 18.78 8.17 19.36
C SER A 444 18.48 7.04 18.37
N VAL A 445 19.17 5.90 18.47
CA VAL A 445 18.90 4.70 17.66
C VAL A 445 17.63 4.01 18.14
N ARG A 446 17.43 3.90 19.45
CA ARG A 446 16.22 3.33 20.07
C ARG A 446 14.97 4.14 19.71
N ALA A 447 15.09 5.46 19.62
CA ALA A 447 14.02 6.33 19.12
C ALA A 447 13.60 6.06 17.66
N LEU A 448 14.37 5.30 16.86
CA LEU A 448 13.93 4.90 15.52
C LEU A 448 12.85 3.81 15.55
N ILE A 449 12.69 3.08 16.67
CA ILE A 449 11.69 2.02 16.85
C ILE A 449 10.26 2.61 16.94
N THR A 450 10.12 3.87 17.35
CA THR A 450 8.80 4.54 17.44
C THR A 450 8.29 5.11 16.12
N ASN A 451 9.14 5.13 15.08
CA ASN A 451 8.77 5.61 13.76
C ASN A 451 8.06 4.52 12.95
N ASP A 452 7.28 4.95 11.97
CA ASP A 452 6.69 4.04 10.99
C ASP A 452 7.78 3.46 10.08
N ILE A 453 7.75 2.14 9.90
CA ILE A 453 8.66 1.38 9.04
C ILE A 453 7.85 0.91 7.84
N SER A 454 8.20 1.37 6.63
CA SER A 454 7.37 1.17 5.43
C SER A 454 8.18 0.86 4.17
N ASP A 455 7.63 0.04 3.27
CA ASP A 455 8.06 -0.05 1.85
C ASP A 455 7.10 0.66 0.88
N GLY A 456 6.07 1.34 1.41
CA GLY A 456 5.00 1.98 0.64
C GLY A 456 3.79 1.08 0.35
N VAL A 457 3.89 -0.24 0.57
CA VAL A 457 2.77 -1.20 0.48
C VAL A 457 2.35 -1.69 1.87
N VAL A 458 3.33 -1.99 2.72
CA VAL A 458 3.13 -2.37 4.11
C VAL A 458 3.86 -1.38 5.01
N THR A 459 3.16 -0.91 6.04
CA THR A 459 3.72 -0.06 7.10
C THR A 459 3.51 -0.73 8.46
N ILE A 460 4.53 -0.74 9.30
CA ILE A 460 4.47 -1.24 10.68
C ILE A 460 5.07 -0.22 11.65
N ASN A 461 4.34 0.05 12.74
CA ASN A 461 4.84 0.84 13.87
C ASN A 461 5.04 -0.08 15.08
N LEU A 462 6.29 -0.25 15.49
CA LEU A 462 6.66 -1.16 16.57
C LEU A 462 6.36 -0.61 17.98
N SER A 463 5.95 0.66 18.10
CA SER A 463 5.57 1.27 19.39
C SER A 463 4.06 1.22 19.65
N THR A 464 3.24 1.39 18.62
CA THR A 464 1.78 1.26 18.72
C THR A 464 1.30 -0.17 18.46
N GLY A 465 2.12 -0.99 17.80
CA GLY A 465 1.74 -2.32 17.34
C GLY A 465 0.85 -2.32 16.09
N ARG A 466 0.67 -1.17 15.44
CA ARG A 466 -0.17 -1.06 14.23
C ARG A 466 0.60 -1.52 12.99
N ILE A 467 -0.07 -2.32 12.17
CA ILE A 467 0.33 -2.77 10.83
C ILE A 467 -0.76 -2.28 9.87
N THR A 468 -0.39 -1.64 8.77
CA THR A 468 -1.31 -1.30 7.67
C THR A 468 -0.78 -1.88 6.37
N ALA A 469 -1.66 -2.42 5.53
CA ALA A 469 -1.29 -3.07 4.28
C ALA A 469 -2.24 -2.73 3.13
N ASP A 470 -1.69 -2.20 2.03
CA ASP A 470 -2.41 -1.97 0.78
C ASP A 470 -2.77 -3.31 0.13
N LEU A 471 -4.06 -3.68 0.20
CA LEU A 471 -4.56 -4.91 -0.40
C LEU A 471 -4.63 -4.83 -1.93
N ALA A 472 -4.68 -3.64 -2.55
CA ALA A 472 -4.63 -3.51 -4.00
C ALA A 472 -3.27 -3.96 -4.54
N ALA A 473 -2.19 -3.46 -3.93
CA ALA A 473 -0.83 -3.85 -4.27
C ALA A 473 -0.55 -5.33 -3.95
N LEU A 474 -0.99 -5.83 -2.79
CA LEU A 474 -0.80 -7.24 -2.41
C LEU A 474 -1.60 -8.21 -3.29
N VAL A 475 -2.81 -7.84 -3.75
CA VAL A 475 -3.59 -8.64 -4.71
C VAL A 475 -2.87 -8.64 -6.07
N GLY A 476 -2.42 -7.49 -6.58
CA GLY A 476 -1.66 -7.43 -7.83
C GLY A 476 -0.39 -8.31 -7.79
N GLU A 477 0.33 -8.32 -6.67
CA GLU A 477 1.48 -9.22 -6.47
C GLU A 477 1.07 -10.70 -6.41
N ALA A 478 0.02 -11.04 -5.64
CA ALA A 478 -0.43 -12.42 -5.47
C ALA A 478 -0.95 -13.07 -6.76
N TYR A 479 -1.52 -12.28 -7.68
CA TYR A 479 -2.00 -12.72 -8.99
C TYR A 479 -1.02 -12.42 -10.15
N ALA A 480 0.10 -11.75 -9.86
CA ALA A 480 1.16 -11.36 -10.80
C ALA A 480 0.68 -10.47 -11.97
N ASP A 481 -0.17 -9.48 -11.67
CA ASP A 481 -0.73 -8.53 -12.62
C ASP A 481 -0.73 -7.07 -12.12
N SER A 482 -1.13 -6.15 -13.00
CA SER A 482 -1.24 -4.71 -12.74
C SER A 482 -2.62 -4.24 -12.31
N ASP A 483 -3.61 -5.14 -12.25
CA ASP A 483 -5.04 -4.76 -12.25
C ASP A 483 -5.55 -4.52 -10.82
N GLY A 484 -4.81 -5.02 -9.81
CA GLY A 484 -5.03 -4.72 -8.40
C GLY A 484 -6.40 -5.18 -7.93
N LEU A 485 -7.28 -4.25 -7.54
CA LEU A 485 -8.66 -4.57 -7.12
C LEU A 485 -9.65 -4.67 -8.29
N ASN A 486 -9.28 -4.22 -9.49
CA ASN A 486 -10.20 -4.06 -10.62
C ASN A 486 -10.00 -5.18 -11.66
N GLY A 487 -10.94 -5.31 -12.60
CA GLY A 487 -10.89 -6.37 -13.64
C GLY A 487 -11.01 -7.81 -13.11
N ARG A 488 -11.36 -8.00 -11.83
CA ARG A 488 -11.46 -9.33 -11.21
C ARG A 488 -12.75 -10.04 -11.62
N ALA A 489 -12.65 -11.36 -11.73
CA ALA A 489 -13.79 -12.22 -11.99
C ALA A 489 -14.88 -12.04 -10.92
N PRO A 490 -16.16 -12.30 -11.25
CA PRO A 490 -17.25 -12.21 -10.28
C PRO A 490 -16.97 -12.98 -8.98
N ASN A 491 -17.32 -12.38 -7.85
CA ASN A 491 -17.17 -12.93 -6.51
C ASN A 491 -15.71 -13.27 -6.09
N THR A 492 -14.71 -12.53 -6.57
CA THR A 492 -13.30 -12.73 -6.22
C THR A 492 -13.03 -12.36 -4.75
N SER A 493 -12.48 -13.29 -3.96
CA SER A 493 -12.06 -13.03 -2.57
C SER A 493 -10.72 -12.30 -2.52
N VAL A 494 -10.58 -11.29 -1.65
CA VAL A 494 -9.34 -10.52 -1.45
C VAL A 494 -8.43 -11.20 -0.41
N LEU A 495 -8.98 -11.55 0.75
CA LEU A 495 -8.24 -12.20 1.83
C LEU A 495 -8.05 -13.69 1.51
N THR A 496 -7.08 -13.98 0.64
CA THR A 496 -6.69 -15.34 0.26
C THR A 496 -5.34 -15.72 0.88
N PRO A 497 -5.02 -17.01 1.03
CA PRO A 497 -3.70 -17.44 1.51
C PRO A 497 -2.54 -16.87 0.69
N ALA A 498 -2.71 -16.64 -0.62
CA ALA A 498 -1.69 -16.04 -1.47
C ALA A 498 -1.40 -14.58 -1.08
N VAL A 499 -2.44 -13.78 -0.84
CA VAL A 499 -2.34 -12.38 -0.40
C VAL A 499 -1.75 -12.26 1.00
N LEU A 500 -2.13 -13.15 1.92
CA LEU A 500 -1.58 -13.19 3.28
C LEU A 500 -0.11 -13.64 3.31
N ASN A 501 0.27 -14.59 2.46
CA ASN A 501 1.68 -14.97 2.28
C ASN A 501 2.51 -13.82 1.71
N ALA A 502 1.98 -13.04 0.75
CA ALA A 502 2.63 -11.83 0.25
C ALA A 502 2.81 -10.78 1.36
N LEU A 503 1.79 -10.55 2.20
CA LEU A 503 1.88 -9.68 3.37
C LEU A 503 2.98 -10.12 4.35
N MET A 504 3.04 -11.41 4.70
CA MET A 504 4.08 -11.94 5.60
C MET A 504 5.49 -11.84 5.01
N ALA A 505 5.65 -12.11 3.70
CA ALA A 505 6.92 -11.96 2.99
C ALA A 505 7.40 -10.50 2.96
N ARG A 506 6.48 -9.54 2.72
CA ARG A 506 6.77 -8.11 2.80
C ARG A 506 7.12 -7.66 4.21
N LEU A 507 6.35 -8.03 5.23
CA LEU A 507 6.67 -7.70 6.63
C LEU A 507 8.08 -8.17 7.02
N SER A 508 8.44 -9.41 6.67
CA SER A 508 9.78 -9.96 6.89
C SER A 508 10.87 -9.12 6.19
N THR A 509 10.62 -8.73 4.92
CA THR A 509 11.53 -7.92 4.11
C THR A 509 11.68 -6.49 4.64
N VAL A 510 10.57 -5.83 5.00
CA VAL A 510 10.51 -4.48 5.58
C VAL A 510 11.30 -4.43 6.90
N LEU A 511 11.04 -5.38 7.80
CA LEU A 511 11.73 -5.47 9.09
C LEU A 511 13.22 -5.82 8.93
N GLY A 512 13.56 -6.73 8.01
CA GLY A 512 14.95 -7.04 7.66
C GLY A 512 15.70 -5.81 7.14
N ASN A 513 15.09 -5.07 6.22
CA ASN A 513 15.64 -3.83 5.65
C ASN A 513 15.77 -2.72 6.71
N PHE A 514 14.86 -2.63 7.68
CA PHE A 514 14.99 -1.70 8.80
C PHE A 514 16.23 -2.02 9.65
N VAL A 515 16.48 -3.28 9.96
CA VAL A 515 17.69 -3.66 10.72
C VAL A 515 18.97 -3.35 9.93
N THR A 516 19.04 -3.74 8.66
CA THR A 516 20.27 -3.64 7.85
C THR A 516 20.55 -2.24 7.31
N ASN A 517 19.52 -1.51 6.87
CA ASN A 517 19.67 -0.21 6.21
C ASN A 517 19.40 0.98 7.15
N THR A 518 18.74 0.78 8.30
CA THR A 518 18.42 1.87 9.24
C THR A 518 19.11 1.71 10.59
N LEU A 519 18.92 0.59 11.31
CA LEU A 519 19.55 0.39 12.62
C LEU A 519 21.08 0.21 12.51
N GLN A 520 21.57 -0.63 11.60
CA GLN A 520 23.00 -0.90 11.47
C GLN A 520 23.84 0.37 11.18
N PRO A 521 23.47 1.24 10.22
CA PRO A 521 24.22 2.49 9.99
C PRO A 521 24.06 3.46 11.17
N ALA A 522 22.89 3.54 11.80
CA ALA A 522 22.66 4.42 12.95
C ALA A 522 23.54 4.03 14.17
N VAL A 523 23.67 2.73 14.49
CA VAL A 523 24.58 2.25 15.54
C VAL A 523 26.04 2.54 15.16
N ALA A 524 26.46 2.28 13.92
CA ALA A 524 27.82 2.58 13.48
C ALA A 524 28.14 4.08 13.60
N THR A 525 27.20 4.95 13.23
CA THR A 525 27.31 6.41 13.40
C THR A 525 27.36 6.81 14.88
N ALA A 526 26.56 6.20 15.76
CA ALA A 526 26.61 6.46 17.20
C ALA A 526 27.97 6.06 17.83
N ILE A 527 28.53 4.92 17.41
CA ILE A 527 29.88 4.50 17.82
C ILE A 527 30.94 5.52 17.35
N LEU A 528 30.94 5.90 16.06
CA LEU A 528 31.95 6.84 15.53
C LEU A 528 31.84 8.25 16.14
N ASN A 529 30.63 8.70 16.48
CA ASN A 529 30.37 9.95 17.20
C ASN A 529 30.74 9.91 18.69
N THR A 530 30.95 8.74 19.27
CA THR A 530 31.23 8.62 20.71
C THR A 530 32.54 9.31 21.06
N ALA A 531 32.45 10.28 21.98
CA ALA A 531 33.62 10.94 22.55
C ALA A 531 34.35 9.99 23.50
N ILE A 532 35.67 9.87 23.32
CA ILE A 532 36.54 9.03 24.14
C ILE A 532 37.77 9.82 24.59
N THR A 533 38.31 9.41 25.73
CA THR A 533 39.64 9.81 26.18
C THR A 533 40.55 8.59 26.23
N VAL A 534 41.69 8.67 25.54
CA VAL A 534 42.78 7.68 25.67
C VAL A 534 43.84 8.34 26.54
N ARG A 535 44.15 7.75 27.68
CA ARG A 535 45.22 8.22 28.58
C ARG A 535 46.37 7.24 28.55
N VAL A 536 47.56 7.76 28.30
CA VAL A 536 48.83 7.03 28.29
C VAL A 536 49.70 7.62 29.39
N VAL A 537 50.08 6.80 30.36
CA VAL A 537 51.07 7.16 31.38
C VAL A 537 52.29 6.28 31.20
N ALA A 538 53.47 6.89 31.15
CA ALA A 538 54.74 6.19 31.12
C ALA A 538 55.65 6.72 32.23
N LEU A 539 56.32 5.83 32.95
CA LEU A 539 57.48 6.18 33.76
C LEU A 539 58.75 6.00 32.91
N LEU A 540 59.65 6.96 33.04
CA LEU A 540 60.88 7.04 32.25
C LEU A 540 62.08 7.07 33.21
N ASP A 541 63.13 6.36 32.81
CA ASP A 541 64.43 6.40 33.46
C ASP A 541 65.16 7.69 33.05
N ALA A 542 65.84 8.31 34.02
CA ALA A 542 66.57 9.55 33.80
C ALA A 542 68.08 9.35 34.02
N THR A 543 68.90 9.66 33.03
CA THR A 543 70.36 9.70 33.17
C THR A 543 70.82 11.13 33.38
N VAL A 544 71.28 11.44 34.58
CA VAL A 544 71.80 12.77 34.97
C VAL A 544 73.28 12.71 35.33
N THR A 545 74.02 13.77 35.03
CA THR A 545 75.43 13.91 35.41
C THR A 545 75.56 14.91 36.55
N VAL A 546 75.87 14.42 37.76
CA VAL A 546 76.18 15.27 38.92
C VAL A 546 77.70 15.36 39.12
N ILE A 547 78.39 14.21 39.00
CA ILE A 547 79.86 14.07 39.01
C ILE A 547 80.24 13.03 37.96
N VAL A 548 79.58 11.88 38.01
CA VAL A 548 79.52 10.87 36.94
C VAL A 548 78.06 10.75 36.45
N PRO A 549 77.82 10.19 35.24
CA PRO A 549 76.46 9.85 34.80
C PRO A 549 75.85 8.79 35.71
N VAL A 550 74.63 9.04 36.19
CA VAL A 550 73.83 8.10 36.99
C VAL A 550 72.46 7.99 36.36
N THR A 551 72.05 6.77 36.02
CA THR A 551 70.66 6.47 35.62
C THR A 551 69.85 6.19 36.87
N VAL A 552 68.76 6.93 37.05
CA VAL A 552 67.78 6.73 38.12
C VAL A 552 66.48 6.24 37.50
N PRO A 553 66.02 5.03 37.85
CA PRO A 553 64.88 4.42 37.17
C PRO A 553 63.55 5.08 37.56
N GLN A 554 62.62 5.14 36.61
CA GLN A 554 61.22 5.55 36.79
C GLN A 554 61.00 6.92 37.48
N VAL A 555 61.94 7.87 37.39
CA VAL A 555 61.84 9.18 38.09
C VAL A 555 61.13 10.28 37.30
N LEU A 556 60.97 10.13 35.99
CA LEU A 556 60.20 11.03 35.15
C LEU A 556 58.86 10.38 34.80
N ARG A 557 57.75 11.10 34.93
CA ARG A 557 56.42 10.65 34.52
C ARG A 557 55.91 11.49 33.37
N VAL A 558 55.53 10.84 32.28
CA VAL A 558 54.78 11.43 31.17
C VAL A 558 53.33 11.01 31.30
N ASP A 559 52.42 11.98 31.31
CA ASP A 559 50.97 11.77 31.36
C ASP A 559 50.36 12.46 30.15
N SER A 560 49.91 11.67 29.17
CA SER A 560 49.34 12.16 27.91
C SER A 560 47.87 11.75 27.80
N LEU A 561 46.99 12.75 27.75
CA LEU A 561 45.57 12.60 27.57
C LEU A 561 45.21 13.00 26.13
N PHE A 562 44.80 12.03 25.32
CA PHE A 562 44.25 12.24 23.99
C PHE A 562 42.73 12.31 24.10
N SER A 563 42.09 13.26 23.40
CA SER A 563 40.64 13.48 23.46
C SER A 563 40.07 13.75 22.08
N GLY A 564 38.99 13.04 21.72
CA GLY A 564 38.35 13.10 20.41
C GLY A 564 37.19 12.11 20.32
N THR A 565 36.60 11.95 19.13
CA THR A 565 35.63 10.86 18.91
C THR A 565 36.31 9.62 18.35
N ILE A 566 35.68 8.45 18.47
CA ILE A 566 36.19 7.20 17.87
C ILE A 566 36.50 7.40 16.36
N GLY A 567 35.59 8.05 15.62
CA GLY A 567 35.82 8.39 14.21
C GLY A 567 37.00 9.34 13.98
N GLY A 568 37.24 10.28 14.90
CA GLY A 568 38.40 11.17 14.86
C GLY A 568 39.73 10.44 15.05
N PHE A 569 39.78 9.47 15.97
CA PHE A 569 40.95 8.63 16.19
C PHE A 569 41.24 7.67 15.02
N THR A 570 40.22 7.15 14.33
CA THR A 570 40.39 6.25 13.17
C THR A 570 40.56 6.98 11.84
N GLY A 571 40.46 8.32 11.81
CA GLY A 571 40.57 9.12 10.59
C GLY A 571 39.35 9.00 9.67
N ALA A 572 38.18 8.64 10.20
CA ALA A 572 36.94 8.58 9.44
C ALA A 572 36.57 9.96 8.87
N SER A 573 36.00 9.97 7.66
CA SER A 573 35.62 11.21 6.98
C SER A 573 34.58 12.01 7.76
N GLY A 574 34.78 13.32 7.86
CA GLY A 574 33.91 14.23 8.60
C GLY A 574 34.23 14.38 10.09
N TYR A 575 35.17 13.62 10.64
CA TYR A 575 35.55 13.71 12.05
C TYR A 575 36.86 14.50 12.26
N PRO A 576 36.95 15.37 13.28
CA PRO A 576 38.18 16.07 13.61
C PRO A 576 39.20 15.12 14.27
N ALA A 577 40.49 15.29 13.93
CA ALA A 577 41.57 14.54 14.56
C ALA A 577 41.64 14.79 16.08
N PRO A 578 42.07 13.80 16.90
CA PRO A 578 42.10 13.93 18.35
C PRO A 578 43.09 15.02 18.81
N THR A 579 42.69 15.75 19.83
CA THR A 579 43.57 16.66 20.57
C THR A 579 44.43 15.87 21.55
N VAL A 580 45.56 16.44 21.98
CA VAL A 580 46.42 15.85 23.01
C VAL A 580 46.89 16.91 24.00
N SER A 581 46.79 16.58 25.28
CA SER A 581 47.38 17.33 26.39
C SER A 581 48.42 16.44 27.05
N THR A 582 49.68 16.88 27.09
CA THR A 582 50.80 16.13 27.66
C THR A 582 51.45 16.92 28.78
N SER A 583 51.66 16.28 29.92
CA SER A 583 52.46 16.80 31.02
C SER A 583 53.66 15.90 31.29
N VAL A 584 54.77 16.50 31.71
CA VAL A 584 55.99 15.81 32.14
C VAL A 584 56.31 16.29 33.54
N THR A 585 56.43 15.37 34.49
CA THR A 585 56.65 15.69 35.92
C THR A 585 57.70 14.77 36.53
N LEU A 586 58.34 15.21 37.62
CA LEU A 586 59.18 14.33 38.44
C LEU A 586 58.33 13.54 39.42
N VAL A 587 58.67 12.27 39.62
CA VAL A 587 58.07 11.43 40.65
C VAL A 587 58.56 11.89 42.04
N PRO A 588 57.67 12.04 43.04
CA PRO A 588 58.06 12.48 44.38
C PRO A 588 59.08 11.56 45.06
N GLY A 589 59.87 12.12 46.00
CA GLY A 589 60.84 11.38 46.82
C GLY A 589 62.31 11.73 46.57
N GLN A 590 62.60 12.50 45.51
CA GLN A 590 63.96 12.95 45.18
C GLN A 590 64.36 14.17 46.02
N THR A 591 65.61 14.19 46.53
CA THR A 591 66.12 15.27 47.40
C THR A 591 67.58 15.64 47.08
N GLY A 592 68.06 16.76 47.64
CA GLY A 592 69.46 17.18 47.54
C GLY A 592 69.94 17.52 46.12
N ALA A 593 71.23 17.32 45.85
CA ALA A 593 71.84 17.64 44.55
C ALA A 593 71.22 16.86 43.38
N LEU A 594 70.70 15.65 43.63
CA LEU A 594 70.00 14.85 42.64
C LEU A 594 68.71 15.54 42.15
N LEU A 595 67.93 16.12 43.07
CA LEU A 595 66.73 16.87 42.72
C LEU A 595 67.06 18.09 41.84
N THR A 596 68.16 18.80 42.10
CA THR A 596 68.61 19.92 41.24
C THR A 596 68.99 19.46 39.83
N ALA A 597 69.71 18.35 39.71
CA ALA A 597 70.07 17.77 38.41
C ALA A 597 68.84 17.27 37.64
N LEU A 598 67.89 16.63 38.33
CA LEU A 598 66.63 16.16 37.76
C LEU A 598 65.70 17.31 37.34
N ASN A 599 65.62 18.40 38.11
CA ASN A 599 64.88 19.61 37.70
C ASN A 599 65.50 20.27 36.45
N THR A 600 66.83 20.28 36.37
CA THR A 600 67.55 20.77 35.18
C THR A 600 67.21 19.90 33.97
N LEU A 601 67.29 18.57 34.09
CA LEU A 601 66.88 17.64 33.04
C LEU A 601 65.41 17.82 32.66
N LEU A 602 64.49 17.91 33.63
CA LEU A 602 63.06 18.13 33.37
C LEU A 602 62.84 19.35 32.47
N SER A 603 63.50 20.47 32.78
CA SER A 603 63.39 21.72 32.00
C SER A 603 63.90 21.58 30.56
N THR A 604 64.89 20.72 30.30
CA THR A 604 65.44 20.52 28.95
C THR A 604 64.65 19.49 28.14
N VAL A 605 64.06 18.47 28.78
CA VAL A 605 63.37 17.35 28.09
C VAL A 605 61.87 17.55 27.92
N THR A 606 61.22 18.43 28.70
CA THR A 606 59.76 18.64 28.65
C THR A 606 59.27 19.01 27.23
N THR A 607 59.85 20.03 26.60
CA THR A 607 59.44 20.46 25.25
C THR A 607 59.74 19.41 24.16
N PRO A 608 60.93 18.77 24.12
CA PRO A 608 61.18 17.62 23.25
C PRO A 608 60.17 16.49 23.39
N ILE A 609 59.83 16.08 24.62
CA ILE A 609 58.86 15.01 24.89
C ILE A 609 57.46 15.40 24.40
N ILE A 610 57.00 16.62 24.69
CA ILE A 610 55.69 17.11 24.21
C ILE A 610 55.64 17.12 22.69
N ASN A 611 56.69 17.60 22.01
CA ASN A 611 56.77 17.60 20.55
C ASN A 611 56.77 16.17 19.97
N ALA A 612 57.48 15.23 20.60
CA ALA A 612 57.48 13.83 20.21
C ALA A 612 56.09 13.18 20.36
N VAL A 613 55.37 13.45 21.45
CA VAL A 613 53.99 12.97 21.62
C VAL A 613 53.06 13.58 20.56
N GLN A 614 53.16 14.88 20.27
CA GLN A 614 52.32 15.55 19.28
C GLN A 614 52.58 15.10 17.83
N ASN A 615 53.84 14.86 17.47
CA ASN A 615 54.23 14.57 16.09
C ASN A 615 54.29 13.07 15.77
N THR A 616 54.62 12.22 16.74
CA THR A 616 54.80 10.77 16.53
C THR A 616 53.68 9.95 17.18
N VAL A 617 53.33 10.23 18.44
CA VAL A 617 52.37 9.39 19.18
C VAL A 617 50.93 9.69 18.76
N ARG A 618 50.52 10.96 18.69
CA ARG A 618 49.17 11.40 18.31
C ARG A 618 48.66 10.80 16.98
N PRO A 619 49.41 10.80 15.85
CA PRO A 619 48.92 10.18 14.61
C PRO A 619 48.85 8.65 14.68
N ALA A 620 49.64 7.99 15.54
CA ALA A 620 49.72 6.53 15.61
C ALA A 620 48.77 5.90 16.66
N ILE A 621 48.41 6.63 17.72
CA ILE A 621 47.64 6.09 18.86
C ILE A 621 46.26 5.55 18.46
N GLY A 622 45.62 6.16 17.45
CA GLY A 622 44.34 5.70 16.92
C GLY A 622 44.42 4.30 16.31
N GLY A 623 45.43 4.04 15.49
CA GLY A 623 45.66 2.74 14.87
C GLY A 623 46.04 1.63 15.87
N ILE A 624 46.77 1.98 16.92
CA ILE A 624 47.26 1.01 17.93
C ILE A 624 46.21 0.72 19.00
N VAL A 625 45.49 1.74 19.50
CA VAL A 625 44.56 1.59 20.64
C VAL A 625 43.10 1.52 20.20
N VAL A 626 42.68 2.40 19.28
CA VAL A 626 41.25 2.57 18.98
C VAL A 626 40.77 1.60 17.89
N THR A 627 41.58 1.27 16.89
CA THR A 627 41.20 0.29 15.85
C THR A 627 40.91 -1.12 16.39
N PRO A 628 41.69 -1.70 17.34
CA PRO A 628 41.33 -2.98 17.96
C PRO A 628 40.01 -2.91 18.72
N ILE A 629 39.77 -1.83 19.47
CA ILE A 629 38.50 -1.61 20.20
C ILE A 629 37.34 -1.51 19.21
N LEU A 630 37.46 -0.71 18.15
CA LEU A 630 36.43 -0.58 17.11
C LEU A 630 36.12 -1.93 16.44
N THR A 631 37.12 -2.80 16.28
CA THR A 631 36.92 -4.15 15.76
C THR A 631 36.04 -4.96 16.70
N SER A 632 36.32 -4.98 18.00
CA SER A 632 35.48 -5.63 19.01
C SER A 632 34.07 -5.04 19.10
N LEU A 633 33.93 -3.70 19.06
CA LEU A 633 32.62 -3.02 19.06
C LEU A 633 31.80 -3.42 17.83
N SER A 634 32.42 -3.47 16.64
CA SER A 634 31.74 -3.88 15.40
C SER A 634 31.28 -5.34 15.44
N ALA A 635 32.06 -6.25 16.04
CA ALA A 635 31.67 -7.65 16.23
C ALA A 635 30.46 -7.79 17.16
N SER A 636 30.43 -7.06 18.29
CA SER A 636 29.27 -7.02 19.20
C SER A 636 28.03 -6.46 18.53
N THR A 637 28.16 -5.39 17.73
CA THR A 637 27.05 -4.84 16.93
C THR A 637 26.51 -5.86 15.94
N THR A 638 27.37 -6.50 15.13
CA THR A 638 26.95 -7.52 14.15
C THR A 638 26.24 -8.69 14.83
N ALA A 639 26.72 -9.17 15.98
CA ALA A 639 26.08 -10.27 16.71
C ALA A 639 24.68 -9.92 17.23
N ALA A 640 24.49 -8.70 17.77
CA ALA A 640 23.19 -8.23 18.25
C ALA A 640 22.19 -8.06 17.09
N LEU A 641 22.61 -7.46 15.97
CA LEU A 641 21.73 -7.26 14.81
C LEU A 641 21.41 -8.57 14.08
N ALA A 642 22.37 -9.51 14.03
CA ALA A 642 22.13 -10.87 13.52
C ALA A 642 21.11 -11.65 14.37
N THR A 643 20.99 -11.34 15.66
CA THR A 643 19.93 -11.90 16.53
C THR A 643 18.55 -11.38 16.10
N LEU A 644 18.42 -10.07 15.81
CA LEU A 644 17.16 -9.49 15.33
C LEU A 644 16.71 -10.11 14.01
N THR A 645 17.60 -10.21 13.01
CA THR A 645 17.27 -10.78 11.69
C THR A 645 17.18 -12.30 11.69
N GLY A 646 17.92 -12.98 12.56
CA GLY A 646 18.07 -14.44 12.56
C GLY A 646 17.09 -15.19 13.47
N SER A 647 16.55 -14.54 14.51
CA SER A 647 15.58 -15.17 15.41
C SER A 647 14.39 -14.28 15.77
N THR A 648 14.59 -13.01 16.14
CA THR A 648 13.49 -12.16 16.64
C THR A 648 12.43 -11.87 15.56
N ILE A 649 12.85 -11.42 14.38
CA ILE A 649 11.92 -11.14 13.26
C ILE A 649 11.27 -12.44 12.75
N PRO A 650 11.99 -13.55 12.46
CA PRO A 650 11.37 -14.81 12.07
C PRO A 650 10.33 -15.33 13.08
N ALA A 651 10.62 -15.26 14.39
CA ALA A 651 9.69 -15.70 15.42
C ALA A 651 8.41 -14.84 15.46
N PHE A 652 8.52 -13.53 15.22
CA PHE A 652 7.36 -12.64 15.07
C PHE A 652 6.50 -13.01 13.86
N ILE A 653 7.11 -13.27 12.70
CA ILE A 653 6.37 -13.64 11.47
C ILE A 653 5.63 -14.98 11.66
N THR A 654 6.29 -16.01 12.21
CA THR A 654 5.64 -17.30 12.53
C THR A 654 4.53 -17.18 13.58
N ALA A 655 4.61 -16.22 14.50
CA ALA A 655 3.56 -15.97 15.48
C ALA A 655 2.35 -15.20 14.88
N LEU A 656 2.55 -14.48 13.77
CA LEU A 656 1.51 -13.72 13.08
C LEU A 656 0.69 -14.58 12.10
N GLU A 657 1.29 -15.61 11.50
CA GLU A 657 0.64 -16.57 10.59
C GLU A 657 -0.73 -17.08 11.07
N PRO A 658 -0.87 -17.72 12.26
CA PRO A 658 -2.18 -18.23 12.72
C PRO A 658 -3.21 -17.13 13.02
N VAL A 659 -2.75 -15.89 13.28
CA VAL A 659 -3.62 -14.73 13.52
C VAL A 659 -4.23 -14.25 12.21
N LEU A 660 -3.45 -14.22 11.12
CA LEU A 660 -3.92 -13.87 9.78
C LEU A 660 -4.83 -14.95 9.18
N ASP A 661 -4.52 -16.23 9.40
CA ASP A 661 -5.40 -17.33 9.01
C ASP A 661 -6.77 -17.25 9.70
N GLN A 662 -6.79 -16.96 11.00
CA GLN A 662 -8.05 -16.79 11.72
C GLN A 662 -8.82 -15.55 11.25
N LEU A 663 -8.14 -14.44 10.94
CA LEU A 663 -8.76 -13.27 10.34
C LEU A 663 -9.46 -13.61 9.01
N ALA A 664 -8.81 -14.38 8.14
CA ALA A 664 -9.35 -14.80 6.85
C ALA A 664 -10.60 -15.69 6.96
N LEU A 665 -10.71 -16.47 8.04
CA LEU A 665 -11.90 -17.28 8.33
C LEU A 665 -13.07 -16.42 8.87
N LEU A 666 -12.76 -15.37 9.64
CA LEU A 666 -13.76 -14.51 10.29
C LEU A 666 -14.25 -13.39 9.37
N VAL A 667 -13.40 -12.84 8.50
CA VAL A 667 -13.69 -11.68 7.65
C VAL A 667 -13.59 -12.08 6.19
N LYS A 668 -14.70 -11.97 5.45
CA LYS A 668 -14.75 -12.22 4.00
C LYS A 668 -14.87 -10.90 3.26
N VAL A 669 -13.84 -10.56 2.48
CA VAL A 669 -13.82 -9.41 1.58
C VAL A 669 -13.93 -9.92 0.15
N THR A 670 -14.96 -9.50 -0.58
CA THR A 670 -15.27 -9.96 -1.94
C THR A 670 -15.40 -8.77 -2.89
N LEU A 671 -14.66 -8.79 -3.99
CA LEU A 671 -14.77 -7.86 -5.11
C LEU A 671 -15.77 -8.39 -6.14
N ASN A 672 -16.37 -7.47 -6.91
CA ASN A 672 -17.27 -7.81 -8.02
C ASN A 672 -18.39 -8.78 -7.58
N ALA A 673 -19.11 -8.44 -6.49
CA ALA A 673 -20.09 -9.34 -5.91
C ALA A 673 -21.34 -9.42 -6.81
N GLN A 674 -21.58 -10.60 -7.40
CA GLN A 674 -22.66 -10.86 -8.36
C GLN A 674 -23.47 -12.07 -7.90
N PRO A 675 -24.71 -11.88 -7.40
CA PRO A 675 -25.49 -12.94 -6.75
C PRO A 675 -25.83 -14.15 -7.63
N ASP A 676 -25.98 -13.91 -8.93
CA ASP A 676 -26.32 -14.86 -10.00
C ASP A 676 -25.11 -15.66 -10.52
N GLN A 677 -23.89 -15.29 -10.13
CA GLN A 677 -22.65 -15.94 -10.57
C GLN A 677 -22.14 -16.99 -9.57
N THR A 678 -21.23 -17.84 -10.03
CA THR A 678 -20.56 -18.82 -9.16
C THR A 678 -19.75 -18.13 -8.05
N GLY A 679 -19.61 -18.77 -6.89
CA GLY A 679 -18.91 -18.19 -5.73
C GLY A 679 -19.68 -17.10 -4.97
N SER A 680 -20.93 -16.82 -5.37
CA SER A 680 -21.84 -15.81 -4.81
C SER A 680 -21.83 -15.71 -3.27
N VAL A 681 -21.85 -14.47 -2.79
CA VAL A 681 -22.07 -14.10 -1.38
C VAL A 681 -23.55 -13.90 -1.04
N GLY A 682 -24.45 -14.14 -1.99
CA GLY A 682 -25.87 -13.81 -1.90
C GLY A 682 -26.17 -12.34 -2.23
N PRO A 683 -27.45 -12.00 -2.48
CA PRO A 683 -27.89 -10.62 -2.66
C PRO A 683 -28.06 -9.89 -1.32
N PRO A 684 -28.00 -8.55 -1.30
CA PRO A 684 -28.52 -7.73 -0.20
C PRO A 684 -29.97 -8.08 0.15
N ILE A 685 -30.34 -7.94 1.42
CA ILE A 685 -31.66 -8.33 1.96
C ILE A 685 -32.82 -7.61 1.26
N THR A 686 -32.60 -6.38 0.79
CA THR A 686 -33.58 -5.56 0.05
C THR A 686 -33.17 -5.25 -1.38
N ALA A 687 -32.28 -6.08 -1.97
CA ALA A 687 -32.18 -6.09 -3.43
C ALA A 687 -33.58 -6.33 -3.99
N LEU A 688 -34.07 -5.41 -4.82
CA LEU A 688 -35.30 -5.64 -5.57
C LEU A 688 -35.20 -6.97 -6.28
N SER A 689 -36.34 -7.66 -6.44
CA SER A 689 -36.44 -8.69 -7.46
C SER A 689 -35.94 -8.07 -8.76
N GLY A 690 -34.80 -8.55 -9.25
CA GLY A 690 -34.02 -7.98 -10.34
C GLY A 690 -32.86 -8.94 -10.58
N ARG A 691 -32.68 -9.38 -11.83
CA ARG A 691 -31.92 -10.62 -12.10
C ARG A 691 -30.41 -10.42 -12.08
N TYR A 692 -29.94 -9.23 -12.43
CA TYR A 692 -28.53 -8.98 -12.67
C TYR A 692 -28.07 -7.80 -11.82
N MET A 693 -27.22 -8.11 -10.84
CA MET A 693 -26.66 -7.15 -9.90
C MET A 693 -25.14 -7.25 -9.91
N VAL A 694 -24.49 -6.13 -9.62
CA VAL A 694 -23.07 -6.06 -9.27
C VAL A 694 -22.90 -5.12 -8.08
N SER A 695 -22.04 -5.49 -7.13
CA SER A 695 -21.51 -4.58 -6.11
C SER A 695 -19.99 -4.53 -6.21
N ALA A 696 -19.41 -3.35 -6.05
CA ALA A 696 -17.95 -3.18 -6.12
C ALA A 696 -17.23 -3.95 -5.02
N LEU A 697 -17.77 -3.89 -3.80
CA LEU A 697 -17.21 -4.51 -2.62
C LEU A 697 -18.32 -5.09 -1.75
N HIS A 698 -18.13 -6.32 -1.28
CA HIS A 698 -18.87 -6.90 -0.18
C HIS A 698 -17.91 -7.22 0.98
N VAL A 699 -18.27 -6.80 2.20
CA VAL A 699 -17.55 -7.12 3.43
C VAL A 699 -18.48 -7.85 4.37
N GLY A 700 -18.15 -9.11 4.67
CA GLY A 700 -18.88 -9.95 5.62
C GLY A 700 -18.04 -10.34 6.83
N ALA A 701 -18.68 -10.46 8.00
CA ALA A 701 -18.04 -10.93 9.23
C ALA A 701 -18.85 -12.06 9.87
N VAL A 702 -18.13 -13.11 10.27
CA VAL A 702 -18.60 -14.39 10.84
C VAL A 702 -19.60 -15.10 9.91
N ASN A 703 -19.06 -15.95 9.03
CA ASN A 703 -19.84 -16.75 8.09
C ASN A 703 -20.64 -17.86 8.79
N GLY A 704 -21.96 -17.69 8.83
CA GLY A 704 -22.95 -18.70 9.20
C GLY A 704 -24.31 -18.35 8.56
N PRO A 705 -25.37 -19.13 8.82
CA PRO A 705 -26.72 -18.82 8.31
C PRO A 705 -27.32 -17.51 8.89
N THR A 706 -26.64 -16.90 9.86
CA THR A 706 -26.87 -15.53 10.35
C THR A 706 -25.53 -14.78 10.36
N SER A 707 -25.15 -14.19 9.23
CA SER A 707 -23.96 -13.35 9.12
C SER A 707 -24.07 -12.13 10.04
N LEU A 708 -23.04 -11.86 10.84
CA LEU A 708 -23.05 -10.74 11.79
C LEU A 708 -22.79 -9.40 11.12
N LEU A 709 -22.04 -9.42 10.03
CA LEU A 709 -21.91 -8.30 9.11
C LEU A 709 -22.12 -8.82 7.70
N GLY A 710 -22.90 -8.09 6.92
CA GLY A 710 -22.92 -8.16 5.48
C GLY A 710 -23.16 -6.75 4.96
N LEU A 711 -22.12 -6.12 4.43
CA LEU A 711 -22.19 -4.78 3.85
C LEU A 711 -21.83 -4.87 2.37
N TRP A 712 -22.69 -4.33 1.51
CA TRP A 712 -22.45 -4.19 0.09
C TRP A 712 -22.29 -2.69 -0.23
N ALA A 713 -21.13 -2.33 -0.79
CA ALA A 713 -20.79 -0.96 -1.14
C ALA A 713 -20.78 -0.78 -2.66
N ALA A 714 -21.36 0.34 -3.11
CA ALA A 714 -21.68 0.65 -4.50
C ALA A 714 -22.35 -0.55 -5.21
N SER A 715 -23.65 -0.73 -4.99
CA SER A 715 -24.47 -1.80 -5.57
C SER A 715 -25.38 -1.25 -6.67
N SER A 716 -25.46 -1.97 -7.79
CA SER A 716 -26.25 -1.60 -8.96
C SER A 716 -26.95 -2.82 -9.53
N ALA A 717 -28.20 -2.67 -9.96
CA ALA A 717 -29.01 -3.78 -10.48
C ALA A 717 -29.95 -3.35 -11.59
N VAL A 718 -30.27 -4.31 -12.47
CA VAL A 718 -31.19 -4.14 -13.59
C VAL A 718 -32.18 -5.32 -13.69
N GLY A 719 -33.39 -4.99 -14.12
CA GLY A 719 -34.51 -5.91 -14.26
C GLY A 719 -35.36 -6.08 -12.98
N PRO A 720 -36.40 -6.93 -13.02
CA PRO A 720 -36.86 -7.69 -14.18
C PRO A 720 -37.28 -6.76 -15.30
N GLN A 721 -37.25 -7.30 -16.51
CA GLN A 721 -37.92 -6.70 -17.63
C GLN A 721 -38.95 -7.71 -18.15
N THR A 722 -40.10 -7.19 -18.58
CA THR A 722 -41.20 -8.00 -19.10
C THR A 722 -41.78 -7.33 -20.33
N LEU A 723 -42.20 -8.14 -21.30
CA LEU A 723 -42.96 -7.67 -22.46
C LEU A 723 -44.31 -7.08 -22.00
N ARG A 724 -44.74 -6.01 -22.67
CA ARG A 724 -46.00 -5.30 -22.40
C ARG A 724 -47.19 -5.83 -23.21
#